data_AF-A0A849AQ70-F1
#
_entry.id   AF-A0A849AQ70-F1
#
_cell.length_a   1.000
_cell.length_b   1.000
_cell.length_c   1.000
_cell.angle_alpha   90.00
_cell.angle_beta   90.00
_cell.angle_gamma   90.00
#
_symmetry.space_group_name_H-M   'P 1'
#
loop_
_entity.id
_entity.type
_entity.pdbx_description
1 polymer ?
#
loop_
_entity_poly.entity_id
_entity_poly.type
_entity_poly.pdbx_seq_one_letter_code
_entity_poly.pdbx_strand_id
1 'polypeptide(L)'
;MKAQYSAAALAEIVGVHPPTDEQAKIIEAELEPTVIIAGAGSGKTETLALRVLWLIANGHADPQRILGLTFTRKAVGELTERIWAFVRTFRRARPASTGPGLGAGRIADFEMPTISTYNSYAASLVSDYGLAIGIESDSSVLDAAGSIRLAEQIVLAAEPHEIPANVPRTALITRVREMAGQINEHLQTPQSVLEYLDACIDHLLGEAGLTWYFTKIRRGRSLRKEEKDGVIAELWALADEAGVGRAGKSHTNLAARNELAERIIALRKDTVLEQLLDKRKVTVLAERFLAAKRETSAMEFSDQVKYAHDIMSRPDGRILPIERSRWDAIMLDEYQDTSDSQFQLLQLLFNGKNVMAVGDPRQSIYAWRGASARNISDFPKRFQRQLPATGQGGEQQAVADAHVRTLSIGWRNDKSILAVANRISEDLPEYDEKDVLRPRPGAGDGQTHVVSTIGEVDQTYGTDLMAELVDFMHTATETWYASGKTDPPQRAVLCRKRSFLTATANALESAGFEVHIAGADGLLEDTYVADIHAALHAVADPNAGTELMRLISGRSCALGAADIAALHRFAKSRNERAQQVFEASQSAAGAEAGDGETGVSTADDTGVVTVGIIEAVDDLIAVSPALDGSENVQGSPVVADWRRSKLSETATRRLIRLAESLRHLRRLAVTVPGLVRTAIVELDIDTEIESLPEAARANHEKSVDAFISLTSDFVSQNPVGSLAEFLTWLTIMDAEQSLSMPEEPAAEGAITIMTVHGSKGLGFDIVAIPHLTEGDMPTTLRSTKAWLSGGMLPYPLRGDRHHIPRFDLTDSRFATEEDIEAYQKSELKEQLNLHHAIEERRIGYVAVTRAKQQLWLGGSLFTTRQNKNEFSPFLHEAAEVLNLDPDEVLNPGDDDTERPEGEAISVEWPKRADAAEAARRAELTGMFAAALRLKPELEQLAESHPDEDDSAAAEIAALAQMALALQAERAKQAEEFPLPSRLSATGLVQLAEDPQAYRRELRRPMPQGPSHAAGLGTAFHAWVENFYGQAALSDLDDDPNTVTLPAYLHEQLDELCRRFERSRFAALEPVAVEQSFELTLTGADGHTVTVPGKIDAIFAIDGGYYVIDWKTGRSPRSDDELADRAIQLAIYRIAVQKMPAFADAERIECGFYFLGDDQEITVPHIMSESELVARLEL
;
A
#
# COMPACT_ATOMS: atom_id res chain seq x y z
N MET A 1 -39.70 -33.77 -2.37
CA MET A 1 -39.08 -35.11 -2.39
C MET A 1 -38.61 -35.43 -0.98
N LYS A 2 -38.63 -36.70 -0.53
CA LYS A 2 -38.03 -37.06 0.77
C LYS A 2 -36.51 -36.97 0.65
N ALA A 3 -35.85 -36.26 1.56
CA ALA A 3 -34.39 -36.19 1.63
C ALA A 3 -33.82 -37.61 1.84
N GLN A 4 -32.76 -37.94 1.10
CA GLN A 4 -32.04 -39.21 1.19
C GLN A 4 -31.12 -39.24 2.41
N TYR A 5 -30.57 -38.10 2.80
CA TYR A 5 -29.66 -37.93 3.93
C TYR A 5 -30.21 -36.89 4.91
N SER A 6 -30.25 -37.24 6.19
CA SER A 6 -30.50 -36.28 7.27
C SER A 6 -29.20 -35.53 7.65
N ALA A 7 -29.32 -34.41 8.34
CA ALA A 7 -28.20 -33.65 8.87
C ALA A 7 -27.32 -34.50 9.79
N ALA A 8 -27.94 -35.30 10.67
CA ALA A 8 -27.22 -36.20 11.57
C ALA A 8 -26.43 -37.29 10.82
N ALA A 9 -27.02 -37.87 9.76
CA ALA A 9 -26.33 -38.87 8.95
C ALA A 9 -25.13 -38.26 8.19
N LEU A 10 -25.24 -37.02 7.71
CA LEU A 10 -24.12 -36.34 7.05
C LEU A 10 -23.02 -35.98 8.05
N ALA A 11 -23.37 -35.48 9.24
CA ALA A 11 -22.43 -35.16 10.31
C ALA A 11 -21.59 -36.40 10.72
N GLU A 12 -22.24 -37.56 10.86
CA GLU A 12 -21.57 -38.82 11.14
C GLU A 12 -20.59 -39.22 10.02
N ILE A 13 -20.99 -39.06 8.75
CA ILE A 13 -20.14 -39.39 7.60
C ILE A 13 -18.90 -38.50 7.53
N VAL A 14 -19.03 -37.20 7.79
CA VAL A 14 -17.91 -36.26 7.71
C VAL A 14 -17.09 -36.16 9.00
N GLY A 15 -17.51 -36.85 10.06
CA GLY A 15 -16.79 -36.95 11.32
C GLY A 15 -16.89 -35.71 12.22
N VAL A 16 -18.03 -35.01 12.20
CA VAL A 16 -18.30 -33.87 13.10
C VAL A 16 -19.34 -34.23 14.16
N HIS A 17 -19.51 -33.37 15.16
CA HIS A 17 -20.47 -33.61 16.23
C HIS A 17 -21.91 -33.72 15.70
N PRO A 18 -22.77 -34.55 16.32
CA PRO A 18 -24.17 -34.59 15.98
C PRO A 18 -24.80 -33.19 16.08
N PRO A 19 -25.50 -32.72 15.03
CA PRO A 19 -26.10 -31.40 15.04
C PRO A 19 -27.18 -31.31 16.13
N THR A 20 -27.29 -30.15 16.77
CA THR A 20 -28.38 -29.86 17.71
C THR A 20 -29.72 -29.84 16.99
N ASP A 21 -30.84 -29.90 17.74
CA ASP A 21 -32.18 -29.76 17.15
C ASP A 21 -32.34 -28.44 16.38
N GLU A 22 -31.69 -27.36 16.83
CA GLU A 22 -31.67 -26.06 16.15
C GLU A 22 -30.88 -26.14 14.83
N GLN A 23 -29.68 -26.72 14.87
CA GLN A 23 -28.82 -26.90 13.68
C GLN A 23 -29.48 -27.82 12.65
N ALA A 24 -30.04 -28.95 13.07
CA ALA A 24 -30.72 -29.90 12.18
C ALA A 24 -31.91 -29.23 11.46
N LYS A 25 -32.71 -28.44 12.19
CA LYS A 25 -33.82 -27.66 11.62
C LYS A 25 -33.38 -26.63 10.59
N ILE A 26 -32.16 -26.09 10.70
CA ILE A 26 -31.58 -25.15 9.75
C ILE A 26 -31.01 -25.88 8.54
N ILE A 27 -30.24 -26.95 8.77
CA ILE A 27 -29.58 -27.74 7.72
C ILE A 27 -30.62 -28.39 6.80
N GLU A 28 -31.73 -28.88 7.36
CA GLU A 28 -32.79 -29.58 6.63
C GLU A 28 -33.94 -28.65 6.18
N ALA A 29 -33.80 -27.33 6.36
CA ALA A 29 -34.84 -26.37 5.98
C ALA A 29 -35.10 -26.40 4.47
N GLU A 30 -36.36 -26.12 4.08
CA GLU A 30 -36.70 -25.87 2.68
C GLU A 30 -35.97 -24.62 2.15
N LEU A 31 -35.81 -24.53 0.83
CA LEU A 31 -35.19 -23.38 0.17
C LEU A 31 -36.19 -22.22 0.16
N GLU A 32 -36.22 -21.46 1.25
CA GLU A 32 -37.02 -20.23 1.42
C GLU A 32 -36.19 -19.15 2.13
N PRO A 33 -36.52 -17.85 1.94
CA PRO A 33 -35.92 -16.76 2.70
C PRO A 33 -35.89 -17.05 4.20
N THR A 34 -34.69 -17.06 4.79
CA THR A 34 -34.49 -17.36 6.21
C THR A 34 -33.37 -16.49 6.80
N VAL A 35 -33.59 -15.95 8.00
CA VAL A 35 -32.53 -15.35 8.83
C VAL A 35 -32.28 -16.21 10.05
N ILE A 36 -31.01 -16.41 10.38
CA ILE A 36 -30.55 -17.19 11.52
C ILE A 36 -29.83 -16.25 12.48
N ILE A 37 -30.46 -16.01 13.63
CA ILE A 37 -29.86 -15.28 14.75
C ILE A 37 -28.97 -16.27 15.50
N ALA A 38 -27.67 -16.16 15.29
CA ALA A 38 -26.72 -17.14 15.79
C ALA A 38 -25.71 -16.45 16.70
N GLY A 39 -25.79 -16.75 17.99
CA GLY A 39 -24.92 -16.15 19.00
C GLY A 39 -23.45 -16.54 18.83
N ALA A 40 -22.57 -15.94 19.64
CA ALA A 40 -21.14 -16.23 19.59
C ALA A 40 -20.84 -17.72 19.83
N GLY A 41 -19.95 -18.29 19.01
CA GLY A 41 -19.53 -19.69 19.20
C GLY A 41 -20.61 -20.74 18.96
N SER A 42 -21.73 -20.40 18.31
CA SER A 42 -22.85 -21.31 18.08
C SER A 42 -22.69 -22.31 16.92
N GLY A 43 -21.53 -22.31 16.25
CA GLY A 43 -21.25 -23.21 15.13
C GLY A 43 -21.83 -22.76 13.78
N LYS A 44 -21.95 -21.44 13.55
CA LYS A 44 -22.45 -20.82 12.30
C LYS A 44 -21.83 -21.44 11.04
N THR A 45 -20.51 -21.35 10.92
CA THR A 45 -19.74 -21.81 9.75
C THR A 45 -19.87 -23.32 9.52
N GLU A 46 -19.89 -24.12 10.58
CA GLU A 46 -20.11 -25.57 10.48
C GLU A 46 -21.52 -25.91 10.01
N THR A 47 -22.53 -25.21 10.55
CA THR A 47 -23.93 -25.37 10.16
C THR A 47 -24.14 -24.98 8.69
N LEU A 48 -23.51 -23.89 8.23
CA LEU A 48 -23.54 -23.47 6.83
C LEU A 48 -22.86 -24.49 5.91
N ALA A 49 -21.68 -24.98 6.27
CA ALA A 49 -20.97 -25.99 5.48
C ALA A 49 -21.76 -27.32 5.38
N LEU A 50 -22.36 -27.78 6.50
CA LEU A 50 -23.26 -28.95 6.49
C LEU A 50 -24.52 -28.71 5.67
N ARG A 51 -25.07 -27.50 5.69
CA ARG A 51 -26.22 -27.12 4.86
C ARG A 51 -25.88 -27.17 3.36
N VAL A 52 -24.71 -26.65 2.95
CA VAL A 52 -24.24 -26.76 1.55
C VAL A 52 -24.10 -28.24 1.15
N LEU A 53 -23.45 -29.05 1.99
CA LEU A 53 -23.33 -30.48 1.74
C LEU A 53 -24.71 -31.15 1.64
N TRP A 54 -25.65 -30.80 2.51
CA TRP A 54 -27.00 -31.37 2.50
C TRP A 54 -27.77 -31.02 1.23
N LEU A 55 -27.67 -29.78 0.74
CA LEU A 55 -28.30 -29.35 -0.52
C LEU A 55 -27.75 -30.14 -1.70
N ILE A 56 -26.43 -30.30 -1.76
CA ILE A 56 -25.72 -30.99 -2.84
C ILE A 56 -25.98 -32.51 -2.78
N ALA A 57 -25.85 -33.13 -1.60
CA ALA A 57 -25.98 -34.58 -1.43
C ALA A 57 -27.40 -35.11 -1.66
N ASN A 58 -28.42 -34.27 -1.45
CA ASN A 58 -29.82 -34.62 -1.69
C ASN A 58 -30.35 -34.13 -3.06
N GLY A 59 -29.52 -33.44 -3.86
CA GLY A 59 -29.91 -32.91 -5.17
C GLY A 59 -30.94 -31.79 -5.13
N HIS A 60 -30.88 -30.97 -4.08
CA HIS A 60 -31.72 -29.77 -3.94
C HIS A 60 -31.15 -28.55 -4.67
N ALA A 61 -29.83 -28.51 -4.87
CA ALA A 61 -29.15 -27.47 -5.65
C ALA A 61 -27.92 -28.05 -6.35
N ASP A 62 -27.63 -27.53 -7.55
CA ASP A 62 -26.37 -27.77 -8.25
C ASP A 62 -25.25 -26.97 -7.56
N PRO A 63 -24.07 -27.56 -7.25
CA PRO A 63 -22.94 -26.85 -6.65
C PRO A 63 -22.62 -25.50 -7.31
N GLN A 64 -22.63 -25.41 -8.64
CA GLN A 64 -22.31 -24.15 -9.36
C GLN A 64 -23.38 -23.06 -9.19
N ARG A 65 -24.58 -23.42 -8.73
CA ARG A 65 -25.72 -22.53 -8.54
C ARG A 65 -25.90 -22.12 -7.07
N ILE A 66 -24.90 -22.41 -6.24
CA ILE A 66 -24.82 -22.00 -4.82
C ILE A 66 -23.84 -20.83 -4.69
N LEU A 67 -24.31 -19.73 -4.11
CA LEU A 67 -23.51 -18.55 -3.79
C LEU A 67 -23.35 -18.39 -2.27
N GLY A 68 -22.11 -18.28 -1.80
CA GLY A 68 -21.77 -17.91 -0.42
C GLY A 68 -21.09 -16.54 -0.37
N LEU A 69 -21.65 -15.61 0.39
CA LEU A 69 -21.08 -14.28 0.63
C LEU A 69 -20.67 -14.12 2.08
N THR A 70 -19.45 -13.66 2.32
CA THR A 70 -18.91 -13.41 3.67
C THR A 70 -18.29 -12.00 3.78
N PHE A 71 -18.00 -11.55 5.01
CA PHE A 71 -17.41 -10.21 5.22
C PHE A 71 -15.91 -10.15 4.96
N THR A 72 -15.15 -11.22 5.23
CA THR A 72 -13.67 -11.21 5.15
C THR A 72 -13.11 -12.29 4.22
N ARG A 73 -11.95 -12.03 3.60
CA ARG A 73 -11.24 -13.01 2.77
C ARG A 73 -10.86 -14.26 3.57
N LYS A 74 -10.52 -14.12 4.86
CA LYS A 74 -10.24 -15.25 5.76
C LYS A 74 -11.46 -16.15 5.92
N ALA A 75 -12.65 -15.59 6.15
CA ALA A 75 -13.89 -16.35 6.23
C ALA A 75 -14.24 -17.07 4.91
N VAL A 76 -13.93 -16.47 3.76
CA VAL A 76 -14.04 -17.15 2.45
C VAL A 76 -13.15 -18.40 2.41
N GLY A 77 -11.87 -18.25 2.78
CA GLY A 77 -10.92 -19.36 2.81
C GLY A 77 -11.39 -20.49 3.73
N GLU A 78 -11.71 -20.17 4.99
CA GLU A 78 -12.16 -21.14 5.99
C GLU A 78 -13.44 -21.89 5.58
N LEU A 79 -14.44 -21.18 5.04
CA LEU A 79 -15.69 -21.80 4.60
C LEU A 79 -15.47 -22.68 3.36
N THR A 80 -14.64 -22.24 2.41
CA THR A 80 -14.30 -23.00 1.19
C THR A 80 -13.57 -24.29 1.54
N GLU A 81 -12.53 -24.22 2.37
CA GLU A 81 -11.78 -25.39 2.82
C GLU A 81 -12.67 -26.38 3.56
N ARG A 82 -13.56 -25.88 4.43
CA ARG A 82 -14.47 -26.73 5.19
C ARG A 82 -15.48 -27.45 4.29
N ILE A 83 -16.11 -26.74 3.35
CA ILE A 83 -17.03 -27.36 2.38
C ILE A 83 -16.28 -28.40 1.54
N TRP A 84 -15.08 -28.09 1.07
CA TRP A 84 -14.26 -29.01 0.29
C TRP A 84 -13.89 -30.26 1.09
N ALA A 85 -13.50 -30.10 2.36
CA ALA A 85 -13.19 -31.22 3.25
C ALA A 85 -14.42 -32.12 3.46
N PHE A 86 -15.60 -31.54 3.73
CA PHE A 86 -16.84 -32.28 3.91
C PHE A 86 -17.25 -33.05 2.65
N VAL A 87 -17.23 -32.40 1.47
CA VAL A 87 -17.52 -33.05 0.19
C VAL A 87 -16.53 -34.18 -0.10
N ARG A 88 -15.22 -33.94 0.12
CA ARG A 88 -14.17 -34.95 -0.10
C ARG A 88 -14.37 -36.18 0.79
N THR A 89 -14.66 -35.99 2.07
CA THR A 89 -14.91 -37.08 3.02
C THR A 89 -16.19 -37.84 2.66
N PHE A 90 -17.27 -37.12 2.34
CA PHE A 90 -18.53 -37.74 1.90
C PHE A 90 -18.34 -38.62 0.66
N ARG A 91 -17.63 -38.12 -0.36
CA ARG A 91 -17.36 -38.89 -1.60
C ARG A 91 -16.47 -40.11 -1.37
N ARG A 92 -15.50 -40.01 -0.47
CA ARG A 92 -14.66 -41.16 -0.05
C ARG A 92 -15.49 -42.23 0.64
N ALA A 93 -16.42 -41.84 1.51
CA ALA A 93 -17.28 -42.77 2.23
C ALA A 93 -18.32 -43.46 1.32
N ARG A 94 -18.71 -42.85 0.19
CA ARG A 94 -19.69 -43.42 -0.75
C ARG A 94 -19.30 -43.25 -2.24
N PRO A 95 -18.37 -44.07 -2.75
CA PRO A 95 -17.84 -43.96 -4.12
C PRO A 95 -18.72 -44.53 -5.25
N ALA A 96 -19.97 -44.96 -5.01
CA ALA A 96 -20.84 -45.49 -6.08
C ALA A 96 -22.31 -45.04 -5.96
N SER A 97 -22.84 -44.40 -7.01
CA SER A 97 -24.25 -43.98 -7.20
C SER A 97 -24.81 -42.93 -6.21
N THR A 98 -24.03 -41.93 -5.84
CA THR A 98 -24.40 -40.88 -4.87
C THR A 98 -25.17 -39.72 -5.50
N GLY A 99 -26.50 -39.81 -5.53
CA GLY A 99 -27.46 -38.68 -5.64
C GLY A 99 -27.45 -37.87 -6.95
N PRO A 100 -28.56 -37.20 -7.31
CA PRO A 100 -28.51 -36.12 -8.30
C PRO A 100 -27.70 -34.95 -7.69
N GLY A 101 -26.62 -34.48 -8.31
CA GLY A 101 -25.88 -33.28 -7.88
C GLY A 101 -24.41 -33.47 -7.46
N LEU A 102 -23.96 -34.69 -7.11
CA LEU A 102 -22.54 -34.97 -6.80
C LEU A 102 -21.76 -35.63 -7.96
N GLY A 103 -22.44 -35.94 -9.06
CA GLY A 103 -21.89 -36.54 -10.27
C GLY A 103 -21.31 -37.96 -10.08
N ALA A 104 -21.46 -38.81 -11.09
CA ALA A 104 -20.63 -40.03 -11.18
C ALA A 104 -19.31 -39.64 -11.89
N GLY A 105 -18.26 -39.34 -11.15
CA GLY A 105 -16.97 -38.85 -11.71
C GLY A 105 -15.80 -38.85 -10.71
N ARG A 106 -14.63 -38.34 -11.10
CA ARG A 106 -13.46 -38.18 -10.19
C ARG A 106 -13.67 -36.96 -9.28
N ILE A 107 -12.94 -36.89 -8.16
CA ILE A 107 -12.99 -35.72 -7.26
C ILE A 107 -12.47 -34.47 -7.97
N ALA A 108 -11.52 -34.62 -8.89
CA ALA A 108 -10.99 -33.54 -9.72
C ALA A 108 -12.05 -32.86 -10.61
N ASP A 109 -13.15 -33.56 -10.91
CA ASP A 109 -14.23 -33.06 -11.77
C ASP A 109 -15.36 -32.38 -10.95
N PHE A 110 -15.18 -32.20 -9.63
CA PHE A 110 -16.16 -31.51 -8.80
C PHE A 110 -16.01 -30.01 -8.90
N GLU A 111 -17.06 -29.34 -9.31
CA GLU A 111 -17.12 -27.88 -9.34
C GLU A 111 -17.60 -27.38 -7.98
N MET A 112 -16.82 -26.48 -7.39
CA MET A 112 -17.10 -25.92 -6.07
C MET A 112 -18.18 -24.83 -6.15
N PRO A 113 -18.99 -24.65 -5.09
CA PRO A 113 -19.79 -23.46 -4.91
C PRO A 113 -18.96 -22.18 -5.02
N THR A 114 -19.57 -21.11 -5.51
CA THR A 114 -18.92 -19.80 -5.55
C THR A 114 -18.98 -19.18 -4.15
N ILE A 115 -17.82 -18.94 -3.55
CA ILE A 115 -17.70 -18.30 -2.24
C ILE A 115 -16.81 -17.07 -2.39
N SER A 116 -17.32 -15.92 -2.00
CA SER A 116 -16.62 -14.64 -2.16
C SER A 116 -16.96 -13.68 -1.04
N THR A 117 -16.20 -12.58 -0.93
CA THR A 117 -16.62 -11.49 -0.05
C THR A 117 -17.75 -10.67 -0.69
N TYR A 118 -18.53 -9.93 0.09
CA TYR A 118 -19.53 -8.99 -0.44
C TYR A 118 -18.91 -8.00 -1.46
N ASN A 119 -17.74 -7.43 -1.15
CA ASN A 119 -17.06 -6.49 -2.03
C ASN A 119 -16.50 -7.18 -3.28
N SER A 120 -15.91 -8.37 -3.16
CA SER A 120 -15.44 -9.13 -4.33
C SER A 120 -16.58 -9.50 -5.27
N TYR A 121 -17.76 -9.82 -4.73
CA TYR A 121 -18.93 -10.07 -5.54
C TYR A 121 -19.43 -8.79 -6.24
N ALA A 122 -19.53 -7.66 -5.53
CA ALA A 122 -19.85 -6.37 -6.16
C ALA A 122 -18.84 -5.99 -7.26
N ALA A 123 -17.55 -6.16 -7.01
CA ALA A 123 -16.49 -5.94 -8.00
C ALA A 123 -16.65 -6.85 -9.23
N SER A 124 -17.03 -8.13 -9.05
CA SER A 124 -17.32 -9.02 -10.18
C SER A 124 -18.50 -8.55 -11.01
N LEU A 125 -19.55 -7.99 -10.39
CA LEU A 125 -20.69 -7.41 -11.12
C LEU A 125 -20.27 -6.17 -11.92
N VAL A 126 -19.39 -5.34 -11.37
CA VAL A 126 -18.82 -4.19 -12.09
C VAL A 126 -17.93 -4.64 -13.23
N SER A 127 -17.11 -5.68 -13.05
CA SER A 127 -16.26 -6.22 -14.12
C SER A 127 -17.08 -6.85 -15.24
N ASP A 128 -18.09 -7.66 -14.91
CA ASP A 128 -18.96 -8.36 -15.87
C ASP A 128 -19.86 -7.40 -16.67
N TYR A 129 -20.35 -6.33 -16.02
CA TYR A 129 -21.45 -5.50 -16.55
C TYR A 129 -21.18 -3.99 -16.55
N GLY A 130 -19.98 -3.54 -16.15
CA GLY A 130 -19.62 -2.13 -15.98
C GLY A 130 -19.84 -1.27 -17.22
N LEU A 131 -19.62 -1.83 -18.40
CA LEU A 131 -19.84 -1.15 -19.69
C LEU A 131 -21.29 -0.65 -19.84
N ALA A 132 -22.26 -1.28 -19.16
CA ALA A 132 -23.65 -0.83 -19.20
C ALA A 132 -23.83 0.59 -18.64
N ILE A 133 -23.01 0.97 -17.66
CA ILE A 133 -23.02 2.29 -17.02
C ILE A 133 -21.82 3.16 -17.41
N GLY A 134 -21.04 2.75 -18.42
CA GLY A 134 -19.87 3.48 -18.89
C GLY A 134 -18.63 3.34 -18.01
N ILE A 135 -18.51 2.24 -17.26
CA ILE A 135 -17.32 1.91 -16.46
C ILE A 135 -16.53 0.81 -17.18
N GLU A 136 -15.22 0.99 -17.31
CA GLU A 136 -14.33 0.02 -17.96
C GLU A 136 -14.09 -1.20 -17.07
N SER A 137 -13.97 -2.39 -17.67
CA SER A 137 -13.83 -3.66 -16.94
C SER A 137 -12.51 -3.81 -16.18
N ASP A 138 -11.48 -3.08 -16.59
CA ASP A 138 -10.12 -3.01 -16.04
C ASP A 138 -9.88 -1.74 -15.19
N SER A 139 -10.94 -1.03 -14.82
CA SER A 139 -10.85 0.14 -13.94
C SER A 139 -10.11 -0.21 -12.64
N SER A 140 -9.14 0.62 -12.27
CA SER A 140 -8.24 0.36 -11.15
C SER A 140 -8.85 0.76 -9.81
N VAL A 141 -8.62 -0.04 -8.77
CA VAL A 141 -9.02 0.32 -7.41
C VAL A 141 -7.93 1.20 -6.80
N LEU A 142 -8.29 2.44 -6.45
CA LEU A 142 -7.39 3.38 -5.79
C LEU A 142 -7.05 2.89 -4.38
N ASP A 143 -5.76 2.91 -4.05
CA ASP A 143 -5.33 2.90 -2.65
C ASP A 143 -5.57 4.27 -2.00
N ALA A 144 -5.34 4.37 -0.68
CA ALA A 144 -5.62 5.62 0.03
C ALA A 144 -4.71 6.79 -0.43
N ALA A 145 -3.51 6.53 -0.94
CA ALA A 145 -2.60 7.56 -1.44
C ALA A 145 -3.03 8.09 -2.80
N GLY A 146 -3.44 7.21 -3.73
CA GLY A 146 -4.06 7.58 -4.99
C GLY A 146 -5.34 8.40 -4.79
N SER A 147 -6.19 7.99 -3.85
CA SER A 147 -7.38 8.74 -3.43
C SER A 147 -7.04 10.13 -2.88
N ILE A 148 -6.04 10.24 -1.99
CA ILE A 148 -5.56 11.52 -1.44
C ILE A 148 -5.00 12.43 -2.52
N ARG A 149 -4.13 11.91 -3.39
CA ARG A 149 -3.52 12.69 -4.49
C ARG A 149 -4.57 13.23 -5.44
N LEU A 150 -5.55 12.42 -5.82
CA LEU A 150 -6.63 12.85 -6.69
C LEU A 150 -7.50 13.93 -6.00
N ALA A 151 -7.86 13.73 -4.73
CA ALA A 151 -8.59 14.75 -3.97
C ALA A 151 -7.78 16.04 -3.77
N GLU A 152 -6.46 15.93 -3.59
CA GLU A 152 -5.54 17.05 -3.50
C GLU A 152 -5.49 17.87 -4.78
N GLN A 153 -5.47 17.22 -5.96
CA GLN A 153 -5.54 17.89 -7.26
C GLN A 153 -6.85 18.67 -7.41
N ILE A 154 -7.98 18.10 -7.00
CA ILE A 154 -9.28 18.79 -7.01
C ILE A 154 -9.28 20.02 -6.10
N VAL A 155 -8.68 19.91 -4.91
CA VAL A 155 -8.57 21.03 -3.97
C VAL A 155 -7.62 22.11 -4.48
N LEU A 156 -6.53 21.75 -5.18
CA LEU A 156 -5.60 22.71 -5.78
C LEU A 156 -6.20 23.47 -6.95
N ALA A 157 -7.03 22.80 -7.75
CA ALA A 157 -7.71 23.39 -8.89
C ALA A 157 -8.94 24.23 -8.50
N ALA A 158 -9.36 24.20 -7.22
CA ALA A 158 -10.52 24.93 -6.74
C ALA A 158 -10.25 26.44 -6.64
N GLU A 159 -11.22 27.24 -7.04
CA GLU A 159 -11.14 28.69 -6.92
C GLU A 159 -11.23 29.14 -5.45
N PRO A 160 -10.63 30.28 -5.05
CA PRO A 160 -10.61 30.70 -3.63
C PRO A 160 -11.99 30.79 -2.96
N HIS A 161 -13.04 31.13 -3.71
CA HIS A 161 -14.41 31.21 -3.19
C HIS A 161 -15.05 29.83 -2.94
N GLU A 162 -14.55 28.78 -3.59
CA GLU A 162 -14.99 27.39 -3.41
C GLU A 162 -14.35 26.73 -2.18
N ILE A 163 -13.31 27.34 -1.62
CA ILE A 163 -12.58 26.82 -0.47
C ILE A 163 -13.22 27.36 0.84
N PRO A 164 -13.50 26.50 1.83
CA PRO A 164 -13.84 26.93 3.18
C PRO A 164 -12.73 27.76 3.83
N ALA A 165 -13.03 28.96 4.32
CA ALA A 165 -12.00 29.93 4.74
C ALA A 165 -11.18 29.50 5.98
N ASN A 166 -11.73 28.66 6.84
CA ASN A 166 -11.15 28.29 8.14
C ASN A 166 -10.80 26.79 8.24
N VAL A 167 -10.56 26.12 7.12
CA VAL A 167 -10.26 24.68 7.08
C VAL A 167 -8.86 24.45 6.52
N PRO A 168 -7.94 23.84 7.29
CA PRO A 168 -6.63 23.45 6.77
C PRO A 168 -6.79 22.56 5.54
N ARG A 169 -5.92 22.73 4.54
CA ARG A 169 -5.99 21.99 3.27
C ARG A 169 -6.00 20.47 3.45
N THR A 170 -5.19 19.94 4.35
CA THR A 170 -5.16 18.50 4.69
C THR A 170 -6.50 18.01 5.24
N ALA A 171 -7.14 18.80 6.11
CA ALA A 171 -8.47 18.50 6.62
C ALA A 171 -9.55 18.62 5.54
N LEU A 172 -9.40 19.54 4.58
CA LEU A 172 -10.32 19.67 3.45
C LEU A 172 -10.27 18.45 2.53
N ILE A 173 -9.07 17.98 2.17
CA ILE A 173 -8.86 16.75 1.37
C ILE A 173 -9.57 15.56 2.04
N THR A 174 -9.37 15.40 3.35
CA THR A 174 -10.03 14.33 4.13
C THR A 174 -11.55 14.45 4.05
N ARG A 175 -12.10 15.66 4.29
CA ARG A 175 -13.55 15.91 4.26
C ARG A 175 -14.16 15.66 2.87
N VAL A 176 -13.44 15.94 1.79
CA VAL A 176 -13.88 15.68 0.41
C VAL A 176 -13.99 14.18 0.16
N ARG A 177 -12.96 13.41 0.53
CA ARG A 177 -12.96 11.93 0.44
C ARG A 177 -14.08 11.32 1.28
N GLU A 178 -14.20 11.72 2.55
CA GLU A 178 -15.24 11.24 3.45
C GLU A 178 -16.65 11.53 2.93
N MET A 179 -16.89 12.74 2.40
CA MET A 179 -18.19 13.12 1.84
C MET A 179 -18.50 12.29 0.58
N ALA A 180 -17.57 12.17 -0.35
CA ALA A 180 -17.74 11.37 -1.57
C ALA A 180 -18.00 9.89 -1.25
N GLY A 181 -17.23 9.32 -0.32
CA GLY A 181 -17.41 7.95 0.16
C GLY A 181 -18.80 7.75 0.78
N GLN A 182 -19.24 8.64 1.66
CA GLN A 182 -20.56 8.54 2.29
C GLN A 182 -21.73 8.76 1.32
N ILE A 183 -21.58 9.63 0.31
CA ILE A 183 -22.57 9.79 -0.75
C ILE A 183 -22.81 8.43 -1.44
N ASN A 184 -21.74 7.73 -1.83
CA ASN A 184 -21.86 6.44 -2.49
C ASN A 184 -22.31 5.31 -1.54
N GLU A 185 -21.82 5.29 -0.30
CA GLU A 185 -22.19 4.30 0.73
C GLU A 185 -23.67 4.35 1.13
N HIS A 186 -24.32 5.50 0.94
CA HIS A 186 -25.76 5.67 1.19
C HIS A 186 -26.57 5.80 -0.10
N LEU A 187 -25.98 5.45 -1.25
CA LEU A 187 -26.59 5.47 -2.58
C LEU A 187 -27.22 6.84 -2.94
N GLN A 188 -26.67 7.93 -2.42
CA GLN A 188 -27.10 9.30 -2.70
C GLN A 188 -26.40 9.88 -3.92
N THR A 189 -26.80 11.08 -4.32
CA THR A 189 -26.12 11.88 -5.34
C THR A 189 -25.60 13.19 -4.75
N PRO A 190 -24.50 13.77 -5.25
CA PRO A 190 -24.07 15.10 -4.80
C PRO A 190 -25.17 16.14 -4.90
N GLN A 191 -25.97 16.10 -5.97
CA GLN A 191 -27.12 16.98 -6.17
C GLN A 191 -28.16 16.88 -5.04
N SER A 192 -28.53 15.66 -4.61
CA SER A 192 -29.47 15.49 -3.49
C SER A 192 -28.95 16.05 -2.17
N VAL A 193 -27.62 16.03 -1.97
CA VAL A 193 -26.99 16.62 -0.80
C VAL A 193 -27.02 18.15 -0.88
N LEU A 194 -26.68 18.72 -2.03
CA LEU A 194 -26.74 20.17 -2.26
C LEU A 194 -28.16 20.70 -2.06
N GLU A 195 -29.18 20.02 -2.59
CA GLU A 195 -30.59 20.40 -2.44
C GLU A 195 -31.03 20.42 -0.97
N TYR A 196 -30.66 19.39 -0.19
CA TYR A 196 -30.96 19.35 1.24
C TYR A 196 -30.23 20.44 2.03
N LEU A 197 -28.95 20.69 1.73
CA LEU A 197 -28.18 21.76 2.37
C LEU A 197 -28.75 23.14 2.04
N ASP A 198 -29.14 23.35 0.79
CA ASP A 198 -29.81 24.57 0.34
C ASP A 198 -31.16 24.76 1.05
N ALA A 199 -31.94 23.69 1.24
CA ALA A 199 -33.17 23.73 2.04
C ALA A 199 -32.93 24.08 3.52
N CYS A 200 -31.83 23.58 4.13
CA CYS A 200 -31.45 23.95 5.50
C CYS A 200 -31.05 25.42 5.62
N ILE A 201 -30.30 25.93 4.64
CA ILE A 201 -29.90 27.34 4.57
C ILE A 201 -31.14 28.23 4.42
N ASP A 202 -32.04 27.89 3.50
CA ASP A 202 -33.28 28.63 3.27
C ASP A 202 -34.17 28.62 4.53
N HIS A 203 -34.21 27.50 5.26
CA HIS A 203 -34.93 27.38 6.53
C HIS A 203 -34.39 28.35 7.60
N LEU A 204 -33.06 28.41 7.78
CA LEU A 204 -32.41 29.33 8.73
C LEU A 204 -32.50 30.81 8.30
N LEU A 205 -32.64 31.07 7.00
CA LEU A 205 -32.89 32.40 6.44
C LEU A 205 -34.39 32.73 6.34
N GLY A 206 -35.27 31.93 6.96
CA GLY A 206 -36.67 32.26 7.15
C GLY A 206 -36.90 33.46 8.08
N GLU A 207 -38.14 33.94 8.21
CA GLU A 207 -38.47 35.15 8.98
C GLU A 207 -37.97 35.09 10.45
N ALA A 208 -38.15 33.94 11.11
CA ALA A 208 -37.73 33.74 12.50
C ALA A 208 -36.20 33.79 12.64
N GLY A 209 -35.47 33.06 11.78
CA GLY A 209 -34.01 33.02 11.78
C GLY A 209 -33.38 34.37 11.46
N LEU A 210 -33.84 35.07 10.42
CA LEU A 210 -33.35 36.43 10.09
C LEU A 210 -33.60 37.42 11.23
N THR A 211 -34.80 37.39 11.81
CA THR A 211 -35.13 38.23 12.96
C THR A 211 -34.18 37.97 14.12
N TRP A 212 -33.84 36.70 14.34
CA TRP A 212 -32.88 36.29 15.36
C TRP A 212 -31.45 36.77 15.04
N TYR A 213 -30.93 36.53 13.83
CA TYR A 213 -29.61 37.01 13.42
C TYR A 213 -29.49 38.53 13.57
N PHE A 214 -30.46 39.29 13.08
CA PHE A 214 -30.45 40.74 13.14
C PHE A 214 -30.56 41.26 14.58
N THR A 215 -31.31 40.57 15.44
CA THR A 215 -31.34 40.88 16.87
C THR A 215 -29.98 40.69 17.53
N LYS A 216 -29.26 39.60 17.21
CA LYS A 216 -27.92 39.33 17.75
C LYS A 216 -26.89 40.30 17.18
N ILE A 217 -26.92 40.62 15.89
CA ILE A 217 -26.07 41.65 15.25
C ILE A 217 -26.29 43.02 15.91
N ARG A 218 -27.55 43.42 16.14
CA ARG A 218 -27.89 44.68 16.83
C ARG A 218 -27.29 44.75 18.24
N ARG A 219 -27.28 43.62 18.96
CA ARG A 219 -26.72 43.48 20.32
C ARG A 219 -25.19 43.30 20.35
N GLY A 220 -24.56 42.90 19.24
CA GLY A 220 -23.10 42.68 19.14
C GLY A 220 -22.29 43.97 19.36
N ARG A 221 -21.00 43.87 19.70
CA ARG A 221 -20.14 45.05 19.97
C ARG A 221 -19.39 45.59 18.76
N SER A 222 -19.50 44.94 17.60
CA SER A 222 -18.61 45.16 16.44
C SER A 222 -18.87 46.45 15.66
N LEU A 223 -20.02 47.10 15.80
CA LEU A 223 -20.42 48.29 15.02
C LEU A 223 -21.12 49.35 15.89
N ARG A 224 -21.10 50.62 15.48
CA ARG A 224 -21.86 51.71 16.13
C ARG A 224 -23.36 51.52 15.89
N LYS A 225 -24.21 52.13 16.73
CA LYS A 225 -25.68 51.94 16.67
C LYS A 225 -26.28 52.33 15.31
N GLU A 226 -25.87 53.47 14.77
CA GLU A 226 -26.37 54.00 13.48
C GLU A 226 -25.95 53.11 12.29
N GLU A 227 -24.72 52.58 12.33
CA GLU A 227 -24.20 51.64 11.33
C GLU A 227 -24.97 50.31 11.35
N LYS A 228 -25.35 49.81 12.54
CA LYS A 228 -26.09 48.55 12.68
C LYS A 228 -27.48 48.61 12.05
N ASP A 229 -28.23 49.68 12.26
CA ASP A 229 -29.58 49.79 11.70
C ASP A 229 -29.54 49.94 10.17
N GLY A 230 -28.50 50.59 9.63
CA GLY A 230 -28.24 50.62 8.18
C GLY A 230 -27.90 49.25 7.60
N VAL A 231 -26.95 48.53 8.20
CA VAL A 231 -26.56 47.16 7.78
C VAL A 231 -27.75 46.21 7.85
N ILE A 232 -28.56 46.26 8.92
CA ILE A 232 -29.75 45.40 9.04
C ILE A 232 -30.79 45.71 7.96
N ALA A 233 -30.95 46.97 7.56
CA ALA A 233 -31.84 47.33 6.45
C ALA A 233 -31.34 46.78 5.12
N GLU A 234 -30.02 46.84 4.86
CA GLU A 234 -29.42 46.20 3.67
C GLU A 234 -29.61 44.69 3.66
N LEU A 235 -29.42 44.02 4.81
CA LEU A 235 -29.63 42.57 4.91
C LEU A 235 -31.10 42.17 4.70
N TRP A 236 -32.06 42.98 5.15
CA TRP A 236 -33.48 42.74 4.82
C TRP A 236 -33.76 42.92 3.32
N ALA A 237 -33.17 43.93 2.67
CA ALA A 237 -33.33 44.13 1.24
C ALA A 237 -32.75 42.95 0.44
N LEU A 238 -31.57 42.45 0.84
CA LEU A 238 -30.97 41.23 0.28
C LEU A 238 -31.84 39.99 0.52
N ALA A 239 -32.49 39.87 1.69
CA ALA A 239 -33.42 38.78 1.95
C ALA A 239 -34.65 38.81 1.02
N ASP A 240 -35.22 40.00 0.79
CA ASP A 240 -36.36 40.18 -0.12
C ASP A 240 -35.99 39.90 -1.59
N GLU A 241 -34.75 40.22 -1.99
CA GLU A 241 -34.18 39.90 -3.30
C GLU A 241 -33.90 38.40 -3.45
N ALA A 242 -33.32 37.78 -2.41
CA ALA A 242 -33.08 36.35 -2.33
C ALA A 242 -34.39 35.54 -2.34
N GLY A 243 -35.51 36.14 -1.98
CA GLY A 243 -36.82 35.48 -1.90
C GLY A 243 -37.02 34.67 -0.62
N VAL A 244 -36.25 34.99 0.43
CA VAL A 244 -36.33 34.40 1.78
C VAL A 244 -36.94 35.42 2.77
N GLY A 245 -37.21 35.01 4.02
CA GLY A 245 -37.80 35.91 5.02
C GLY A 245 -39.33 36.02 4.94
N ARG A 246 -39.88 37.25 4.86
CA ARG A 246 -41.32 37.53 5.06
C ARG A 246 -42.21 37.20 3.86
N ALA A 247 -41.64 37.21 2.67
CA ALA A 247 -42.33 36.93 1.42
C ALA A 247 -41.73 35.67 0.81
N GLY A 248 -42.21 34.49 1.23
CA GLY A 248 -41.85 33.23 0.58
C GLY A 248 -42.29 33.26 -0.88
N LYS A 249 -41.37 33.60 -1.78
CA LYS A 249 -41.59 33.54 -3.23
C LYS A 249 -41.33 32.12 -3.70
N SER A 250 -41.96 31.73 -4.81
CA SER A 250 -41.85 30.38 -5.37
C SER A 250 -40.46 30.02 -5.92
N HIS A 251 -39.53 30.97 -6.03
CA HIS A 251 -38.17 30.78 -6.56
C HIS A 251 -37.16 31.64 -5.79
N THR A 252 -36.11 31.02 -5.25
CA THR A 252 -35.01 31.66 -4.52
C THR A 252 -33.93 32.17 -5.49
N ASN A 253 -33.49 33.41 -5.33
CA ASN A 253 -32.30 33.94 -6.02
C ASN A 253 -31.04 33.50 -5.25
N LEU A 254 -30.38 32.46 -5.77
CA LEU A 254 -29.24 31.81 -5.12
C LEU A 254 -28.05 32.75 -4.88
N ALA A 255 -27.78 33.67 -5.80
CA ALA A 255 -26.67 34.62 -5.67
C ALA A 255 -26.91 35.59 -4.51
N ALA A 256 -28.10 36.21 -4.48
CA ALA A 256 -28.50 37.11 -3.39
C ALA A 256 -28.58 36.40 -2.04
N ARG A 257 -29.02 35.12 -2.02
CA ARG A 257 -29.05 34.31 -0.80
C ARG A 257 -27.64 34.02 -0.26
N ASN A 258 -26.72 33.63 -1.14
CA ASN A 258 -25.34 33.35 -0.72
C ASN A 258 -24.66 34.63 -0.24
N GLU A 259 -24.88 35.77 -0.91
CA GLU A 259 -24.38 37.07 -0.45
C GLU A 259 -24.95 37.45 0.93
N LEU A 260 -26.26 37.27 1.13
CA LEU A 260 -26.90 37.49 2.42
C LEU A 260 -26.25 36.65 3.52
N ALA A 261 -26.05 35.35 3.27
CA ALA A 261 -25.46 34.43 4.22
C ALA A 261 -24.00 34.81 4.54
N GLU A 262 -23.18 35.11 3.53
CA GLU A 262 -21.79 35.54 3.72
C GLU A 262 -21.68 36.84 4.52
N ARG A 263 -22.56 37.83 4.27
CA ARG A 263 -22.61 39.06 5.06
C ARG A 263 -23.01 38.80 6.52
N ILE A 264 -23.96 37.88 6.76
CA ILE A 264 -24.33 37.47 8.12
C ILE A 264 -23.13 36.84 8.83
N ILE A 265 -22.41 35.94 8.16
CA ILE A 265 -21.23 35.24 8.70
C ILE A 265 -20.08 36.21 8.99
N ALA A 266 -19.83 37.18 8.10
CA ALA A 266 -18.82 38.20 8.31
C ALA A 266 -19.08 39.04 9.58
N LEU A 267 -20.36 39.27 9.90
CA LEU A 267 -20.78 39.99 11.10
C LEU A 267 -20.87 39.10 12.35
N ARG A 268 -20.99 37.77 12.15
CA ARG A 268 -21.08 36.77 13.19
C ARG A 268 -20.41 35.46 12.76
N LYS A 269 -19.21 35.24 13.27
CA LYS A 269 -18.43 34.02 13.04
C LYS A 269 -18.98 32.82 13.81
N ASP A 270 -18.55 31.62 13.41
CA ASP A 270 -18.81 30.33 14.05
C ASP A 270 -20.30 29.97 14.10
N THR A 271 -21.02 30.31 13.03
CA THR A 271 -22.47 30.07 12.91
C THR A 271 -22.77 28.68 12.35
N VAL A 272 -23.98 28.16 12.59
CA VAL A 272 -24.46 26.93 11.92
C VAL A 272 -24.60 27.21 10.42
N LEU A 273 -24.97 28.43 10.05
CA LEU A 273 -25.01 28.89 8.66
C LEU A 273 -23.63 28.77 7.95
N GLU A 274 -22.54 29.18 8.62
CA GLU A 274 -21.17 28.99 8.12
C GLU A 274 -20.84 27.50 7.90
N GLN A 275 -21.20 26.64 8.86
CA GLN A 275 -20.98 25.19 8.75
C GLN A 275 -21.75 24.56 7.57
N LEU A 276 -22.97 25.03 7.28
CA LEU A 276 -23.77 24.55 6.15
C LEU A 276 -23.18 25.00 4.81
N LEU A 277 -22.72 26.26 4.71
CA LEU A 277 -22.04 26.75 3.50
C LEU A 277 -20.71 26.02 3.26
N ASP A 278 -19.91 25.81 4.30
CA ASP A 278 -18.67 25.04 4.21
C ASP A 278 -18.94 23.61 3.75
N LYS A 279 -19.98 22.96 4.28
CA LYS A 279 -20.37 21.61 3.85
C LYS A 279 -20.89 21.58 2.41
N ARG A 280 -21.60 22.62 1.98
CA ARG A 280 -22.02 22.78 0.58
C ARG A 280 -20.80 22.87 -0.34
N LYS A 281 -19.80 23.69 0.02
CA LYS A 281 -18.51 23.79 -0.69
C LYS A 281 -17.79 22.44 -0.77
N VAL A 282 -17.68 21.71 0.35
CA VAL A 282 -17.11 20.35 0.38
C VAL A 282 -17.89 19.40 -0.53
N THR A 283 -19.21 19.51 -0.61
CA THR A 283 -20.05 18.67 -1.47
C THR A 283 -19.79 18.92 -2.96
N VAL A 284 -19.58 20.19 -3.36
CA VAL A 284 -19.18 20.54 -4.74
C VAL A 284 -17.81 19.96 -5.07
N LEU A 285 -16.85 20.03 -4.15
CA LEU A 285 -15.54 19.42 -4.35
C LEU A 285 -15.62 17.88 -4.40
N ALA A 286 -16.49 17.27 -3.59
CA ALA A 286 -16.75 15.83 -3.62
C ALA A 286 -17.39 15.38 -4.95
N GLU A 287 -18.28 16.19 -5.53
CA GLU A 287 -18.83 15.95 -6.87
C GLU A 287 -17.73 15.93 -7.94
N ARG A 288 -16.83 16.92 -7.92
CA ARG A 288 -15.68 16.97 -8.83
C ARG A 288 -14.75 15.77 -8.63
N PHE A 289 -14.52 15.36 -7.38
CA PHE A 289 -13.74 14.17 -7.07
C PHE A 289 -14.36 12.88 -7.62
N LEU A 290 -15.68 12.70 -7.46
CA LEU A 290 -16.42 11.57 -8.04
C LEU A 290 -16.37 11.57 -9.57
N ALA A 291 -16.46 12.75 -10.20
CA ALA A 291 -16.33 12.89 -11.65
C ALA A 291 -14.93 12.54 -12.13
N ALA A 292 -13.89 13.06 -11.46
CA ALA A 292 -12.49 12.79 -11.80
C ALA A 292 -12.15 11.29 -11.69
N LYS A 293 -12.67 10.59 -10.67
CA LYS A 293 -12.53 9.12 -10.56
C LYS A 293 -13.09 8.41 -11.80
N ARG A 294 -14.24 8.84 -12.31
CA ARG A 294 -14.84 8.25 -13.53
C ARG A 294 -14.04 8.57 -14.79
N GLU A 295 -13.53 9.79 -14.91
CA GLU A 295 -12.73 10.22 -16.07
C GLU A 295 -11.39 9.48 -16.17
N THR A 296 -10.83 9.05 -15.04
CA THR A 296 -9.55 8.32 -14.97
C THR A 296 -9.70 6.81 -14.83
N SER A 297 -10.90 6.26 -15.03
CA SER A 297 -11.21 4.82 -14.85
C SER A 297 -10.73 4.29 -13.48
N ALA A 298 -10.89 5.11 -12.44
CA ALA A 298 -10.46 4.84 -11.08
C ALA A 298 -11.67 4.64 -10.15
N MET A 299 -11.54 3.76 -9.16
CA MET A 299 -12.62 3.48 -8.21
C MET A 299 -12.12 3.23 -6.79
N GLU A 300 -12.95 3.53 -5.80
CA GLU A 300 -12.78 3.10 -4.41
C GLU A 300 -13.75 1.93 -4.10
N PHE A 301 -13.57 1.26 -2.96
CA PHE A 301 -14.48 0.15 -2.57
C PHE A 301 -15.94 0.58 -2.45
N SER A 302 -16.21 1.80 -1.97
CA SER A 302 -17.57 2.36 -1.90
C SER A 302 -18.19 2.55 -3.28
N ASP A 303 -17.37 2.84 -4.30
CA ASP A 303 -17.82 2.98 -5.69
C ASP A 303 -18.24 1.64 -6.27
N GLN A 304 -17.54 0.54 -5.93
CA GLN A 304 -17.88 -0.80 -6.44
C GLN A 304 -19.30 -1.21 -6.08
N VAL A 305 -19.69 -1.00 -4.82
CA VAL A 305 -21.05 -1.35 -4.36
C VAL A 305 -22.07 -0.42 -4.99
N LYS A 306 -21.78 0.89 -5.07
CA LYS A 306 -22.65 1.87 -5.75
C LYS A 306 -22.86 1.53 -7.23
N TYR A 307 -21.79 1.21 -7.95
CA TYR A 307 -21.83 0.86 -9.37
C TYR A 307 -22.54 -0.47 -9.61
N ALA A 308 -22.28 -1.49 -8.79
CA ALA A 308 -23.03 -2.73 -8.83
C ALA A 308 -24.54 -2.49 -8.61
N HIS A 309 -24.90 -1.63 -7.66
CA HIS A 309 -26.29 -1.23 -7.45
C HIS A 309 -26.88 -0.50 -8.67
N ASP A 310 -26.15 0.47 -9.25
CA ASP A 310 -26.59 1.21 -10.42
C ASP A 310 -26.80 0.30 -11.65
N ILE A 311 -25.90 -0.68 -11.86
CA ILE A 311 -26.02 -1.69 -12.92
C ILE A 311 -27.29 -2.54 -12.71
N MET A 312 -27.54 -2.99 -11.48
CA MET A 312 -28.67 -3.87 -11.19
C MET A 312 -30.02 -3.13 -11.16
N SER A 313 -30.01 -1.83 -10.88
CA SER A 313 -31.21 -0.99 -10.81
C SER A 313 -31.52 -0.25 -12.11
N ARG A 314 -30.80 -0.56 -13.20
CA ARG A 314 -30.99 0.08 -14.50
C ARG A 314 -32.45 0.04 -14.97
N PRO A 315 -32.96 1.12 -15.57
CA PRO A 315 -34.33 1.18 -16.09
C PRO A 315 -34.66 0.15 -17.18
N ASP A 316 -33.66 -0.35 -17.92
CA ASP A 316 -33.87 -1.35 -18.97
C ASP A 316 -34.12 -2.75 -18.43
N GLY A 317 -33.77 -3.02 -17.16
CA GLY A 317 -34.11 -4.23 -16.42
C GLY A 317 -33.56 -5.54 -17.00
N ARG A 318 -32.56 -5.49 -17.89
CA ARG A 318 -32.07 -6.69 -18.61
C ARG A 318 -31.08 -7.53 -17.82
N ILE A 319 -30.23 -6.88 -17.02
CA ILE A 319 -29.09 -7.53 -16.35
C ILE A 319 -29.54 -8.27 -15.10
N LEU A 320 -30.38 -7.63 -14.28
CA LEU A 320 -30.86 -8.18 -13.01
C LEU A 320 -31.48 -9.59 -13.14
N PRO A 321 -32.36 -9.90 -14.12
CA PRO A 321 -32.89 -11.26 -14.30
C PRO A 321 -31.81 -12.29 -14.67
N ILE A 322 -30.81 -11.90 -15.46
CA ILE A 322 -29.70 -12.78 -15.87
C ILE A 322 -28.90 -13.17 -14.62
N GLU A 323 -28.46 -12.18 -13.85
CA GLU A 323 -27.69 -12.42 -12.63
C GLU A 323 -28.49 -13.23 -11.61
N ARG A 324 -29.76 -12.87 -11.41
CA ARG A 324 -30.67 -13.65 -10.54
C ARG A 324 -30.82 -15.09 -11.02
N SER A 325 -30.79 -15.37 -12.32
CA SER A 325 -30.94 -16.73 -12.84
C SER A 325 -29.72 -17.63 -12.63
N ARG A 326 -28.56 -17.09 -12.26
CA ARG A 326 -27.35 -17.88 -11.96
C ARG A 326 -27.48 -18.67 -10.66
N TRP A 327 -28.20 -18.11 -9.67
CA TRP A 327 -28.21 -18.60 -8.30
C TRP A 327 -29.55 -19.21 -7.88
N ASP A 328 -29.50 -20.44 -7.36
CA ASP A 328 -30.63 -21.19 -6.81
C ASP A 328 -30.67 -21.18 -5.28
N ALA A 329 -29.51 -21.13 -4.63
CA ALA A 329 -29.37 -21.03 -3.18
C ALA A 329 -28.30 -20.00 -2.83
N ILE A 330 -28.64 -19.06 -1.95
CA ILE A 330 -27.76 -17.96 -1.54
C ILE A 330 -27.55 -18.02 -0.03
N MET A 331 -26.31 -17.93 0.41
CA MET A 331 -25.91 -17.90 1.82
C MET A 331 -25.16 -16.63 2.12
N LEU A 332 -25.62 -15.89 3.12
CA LEU A 332 -25.01 -14.65 3.59
C LEU A 332 -24.49 -14.89 5.01
N ASP A 333 -23.18 -14.85 5.21
CA ASP A 333 -22.54 -14.98 6.52
C ASP A 333 -22.12 -13.59 7.05
N GLU A 334 -21.98 -13.49 8.37
CA GLU A 334 -21.71 -12.26 9.12
C GLU A 334 -22.59 -11.08 8.67
N TYR A 335 -23.88 -11.36 8.45
CA TYR A 335 -24.80 -10.41 7.83
C TYR A 335 -24.99 -9.11 8.64
N GLN A 336 -24.74 -9.14 9.95
CA GLN A 336 -24.76 -7.93 10.79
C GLN A 336 -23.74 -6.86 10.36
N ASP A 337 -22.69 -7.26 9.65
CA ASP A 337 -21.60 -6.35 9.25
C ASP A 337 -21.82 -5.76 7.85
N THR A 338 -22.95 -6.06 7.22
CA THR A 338 -23.32 -5.46 5.93
C THR A 338 -23.61 -3.97 6.11
N SER A 339 -23.07 -3.16 5.20
CA SER A 339 -23.42 -1.75 5.14
C SER A 339 -24.80 -1.53 4.52
N ASP A 340 -25.33 -0.31 4.59
CA ASP A 340 -26.62 0.03 3.99
C ASP A 340 -26.62 -0.14 2.46
N SER A 341 -25.58 0.30 1.75
CA SER A 341 -25.46 0.08 0.30
C SER A 341 -25.44 -1.40 -0.07
N GLN A 342 -24.67 -2.21 0.67
CA GLN A 342 -24.60 -3.66 0.49
C GLN A 342 -25.96 -4.29 0.77
N PHE A 343 -26.63 -3.90 1.86
CA PHE A 343 -27.97 -4.35 2.19
C PHE A 343 -28.97 -4.09 1.05
N GLN A 344 -28.98 -2.87 0.51
CA GLN A 344 -29.88 -2.49 -0.58
C GLN A 344 -29.56 -3.26 -1.88
N LEU A 345 -28.28 -3.46 -2.21
CA LEU A 345 -27.85 -4.28 -3.35
C LEU A 345 -28.31 -5.74 -3.18
N LEU A 346 -28.10 -6.34 -2.00
CA LEU A 346 -28.53 -7.71 -1.70
C LEU A 346 -30.04 -7.84 -1.75
N GLN A 347 -30.79 -6.83 -1.28
CA GLN A 347 -32.24 -6.80 -1.37
C GLN A 347 -32.69 -6.81 -2.83
N LEU A 348 -32.10 -5.96 -3.68
CA LEU A 348 -32.38 -5.89 -5.11
C LEU A 348 -32.10 -7.24 -5.81
N LEU A 349 -30.97 -7.86 -5.50
CA LEU A 349 -30.54 -9.13 -6.09
C LEU A 349 -31.33 -10.34 -5.59
N PHE A 350 -31.65 -10.43 -4.30
CA PHE A 350 -32.06 -11.68 -3.68
C PHE A 350 -33.42 -11.64 -2.98
N ASN A 351 -34.14 -10.51 -2.94
CA ASN A 351 -35.52 -10.53 -2.47
C ASN A 351 -36.38 -11.47 -3.32
N GLY A 352 -37.17 -12.34 -2.69
CA GLY A 352 -37.95 -13.40 -3.34
C GLY A 352 -37.14 -14.59 -3.88
N LYS A 353 -35.84 -14.70 -3.53
CA LYS A 353 -34.99 -15.87 -3.83
C LYS A 353 -34.77 -16.73 -2.58
N ASN A 354 -34.12 -17.88 -2.74
CA ASN A 354 -33.81 -18.80 -1.65
C ASN A 354 -32.54 -18.33 -0.90
N VAL A 355 -32.67 -17.21 -0.18
CA VAL A 355 -31.58 -16.59 0.56
C VAL A 355 -31.62 -16.96 2.04
N MET A 356 -30.47 -17.34 2.58
CA MET A 356 -30.28 -17.63 4.00
C MET A 356 -29.21 -16.72 4.58
N ALA A 357 -29.59 -15.83 5.49
CA ALA A 357 -28.65 -14.96 6.20
C ALA A 357 -28.34 -15.50 7.60
N VAL A 358 -27.09 -15.41 8.02
CA VAL A 358 -26.61 -15.81 9.34
C VAL A 358 -25.84 -14.64 9.95
N GLY A 359 -26.08 -14.37 11.23
CA GLY A 359 -25.35 -13.33 11.94
C GLY A 359 -25.73 -13.22 13.41
N ASP A 360 -24.99 -12.38 14.13
CA ASP A 360 -25.30 -12.01 15.51
C ASP A 360 -25.45 -10.48 15.60
N PRO A 361 -26.65 -9.93 15.82
CA PRO A 361 -26.81 -8.47 15.94
C PRO A 361 -25.98 -7.90 17.11
N ARG A 362 -25.71 -8.71 18.13
CA ARG A 362 -24.87 -8.36 19.29
C ARG A 362 -23.38 -8.20 18.94
N GLN A 363 -22.95 -8.69 17.77
CA GLN A 363 -21.56 -8.57 17.28
C GLN A 363 -21.39 -7.55 16.17
N SER A 364 -22.40 -6.74 15.86
CA SER A 364 -22.29 -5.61 14.92
C SER A 364 -21.41 -4.50 15.53
N ILE A 365 -20.11 -4.52 15.23
CA ILE A 365 -19.12 -3.58 15.81
C ILE A 365 -18.44 -2.69 14.75
N TYR A 366 -18.91 -2.73 13.50
CA TYR A 366 -18.35 -1.94 12.39
C TYR A 366 -19.29 -0.80 11.96
N ALA A 367 -20.06 -0.21 12.89
CA ALA A 367 -20.97 0.90 12.58
C ALA A 367 -20.26 2.11 11.94
N TRP A 368 -19.00 2.34 12.29
CA TRP A 368 -18.15 3.38 11.68
C TRP A 368 -17.80 3.09 10.20
N ARG A 369 -17.94 1.85 9.73
CA ARG A 369 -17.88 1.44 8.30
C ARG A 369 -19.26 1.37 7.65
N GLY A 370 -20.31 1.85 8.32
CA GLY A 370 -21.69 1.85 7.81
C GLY A 370 -22.49 0.58 8.11
N ALA A 371 -21.94 -0.38 8.86
CA ALA A 371 -22.67 -1.59 9.24
C ALA A 371 -23.83 -1.29 10.21
N SER A 372 -24.91 -2.07 10.14
CA SER A 372 -26.06 -1.90 11.05
C SER A 372 -26.59 -3.22 11.58
N ALA A 373 -26.60 -3.38 12.91
CA ALA A 373 -27.21 -4.52 13.61
C ALA A 373 -28.67 -4.75 13.21
N ARG A 374 -29.38 -3.66 12.87
CA ARG A 374 -30.78 -3.70 12.46
C ARG A 374 -31.02 -4.27 11.07
N ASN A 375 -29.98 -4.45 10.24
CA ASN A 375 -30.12 -5.17 8.97
C ASN A 375 -30.61 -6.62 9.22
N ILE A 376 -30.17 -7.25 10.31
CA ILE A 376 -30.67 -8.57 10.74
C ILE A 376 -32.14 -8.48 11.15
N SER A 377 -32.53 -7.50 11.96
CA SER A 377 -33.91 -7.39 12.46
C SER A 377 -34.91 -6.99 11.36
N ASP A 378 -34.47 -6.26 10.35
CA ASP A 378 -35.27 -5.87 9.18
C ASP A 378 -35.35 -6.98 8.12
N PHE A 379 -34.43 -7.95 8.11
CA PHE A 379 -34.36 -9.01 7.11
C PHE A 379 -35.70 -9.69 6.84
N PRO A 380 -36.49 -10.13 7.85
CA PRO A 380 -37.74 -10.85 7.62
C PRO A 380 -38.74 -10.09 6.76
N LYS A 381 -38.81 -8.76 6.93
CA LYS A 381 -39.74 -7.90 6.19
C LYS A 381 -39.24 -7.56 4.79
N ARG A 382 -37.92 -7.62 4.58
CA ARG A 382 -37.23 -7.12 3.38
C ARG A 382 -36.92 -8.22 2.37
N PHE A 383 -36.79 -9.46 2.83
CA PHE A 383 -36.59 -10.67 2.02
C PHE A 383 -37.82 -11.57 2.13
N GLN A 384 -38.90 -11.16 1.46
CA GLN A 384 -40.20 -11.81 1.57
C GLN A 384 -40.24 -13.13 0.81
N ARG A 385 -40.99 -14.10 1.35
CA ARG A 385 -41.25 -15.39 0.73
C ARG A 385 -42.54 -15.37 -0.07
N GLN A 386 -42.54 -16.05 -1.22
CA GLN A 386 -43.71 -16.18 -2.09
C GLN A 386 -44.60 -17.32 -1.59
N LEU A 387 -45.88 -17.05 -1.32
CA LEU A 387 -46.82 -18.09 -0.93
C LEU A 387 -47.44 -18.77 -2.17
N PRO A 388 -47.74 -20.08 -2.08
CA PRO A 388 -48.46 -20.78 -3.14
C PRO A 388 -49.83 -20.12 -3.39
N ALA A 389 -50.19 -19.93 -4.67
CA ALA A 389 -51.49 -19.37 -5.04
C ALA A 389 -52.62 -20.28 -4.52
N THR A 390 -53.41 -19.76 -3.58
CA THR A 390 -54.55 -20.48 -2.99
C THR A 390 -55.84 -20.02 -3.66
N GLY A 391 -56.18 -20.64 -4.80
CA GLY A 391 -57.51 -20.51 -5.42
C GLY A 391 -57.51 -20.24 -6.93
N GLN A 392 -58.55 -20.74 -7.61
CA GLN A 392 -58.84 -20.42 -9.02
C GLN A 392 -59.44 -19.01 -9.11
N GLY A 393 -58.59 -18.00 -9.02
CA GLY A 393 -58.94 -16.60 -9.23
C GLY A 393 -57.65 -15.81 -9.22
N GLY A 394 -57.32 -15.17 -10.35
CA GLY A 394 -56.04 -14.47 -10.56
C GLY A 394 -55.89 -13.20 -9.73
N GLU A 395 -55.79 -13.34 -8.41
CA GLU A 395 -55.43 -12.26 -7.49
C GLU A 395 -54.00 -12.45 -6.96
N GLN A 396 -53.38 -11.32 -6.61
CA GLN A 396 -51.96 -11.12 -6.27
C GLN A 396 -51.33 -12.28 -5.48
N GLN A 397 -50.13 -12.72 -5.92
CA GLN A 397 -49.29 -13.66 -5.17
C GLN A 397 -49.11 -13.13 -3.73
N ALA A 398 -49.69 -13.82 -2.76
CA ALA A 398 -49.54 -13.46 -1.36
C ALA A 398 -48.07 -13.64 -0.96
N VAL A 399 -47.53 -12.65 -0.27
CA VAL A 399 -46.14 -12.66 0.26
C VAL A 399 -46.19 -12.75 1.78
N ALA A 400 -45.20 -13.40 2.38
CA ALA A 400 -45.02 -13.47 3.83
C ALA A 400 -43.60 -13.07 4.22
N ASP A 401 -43.39 -12.78 5.49
CA ASP A 401 -42.06 -12.51 6.04
C ASP A 401 -41.16 -13.75 5.96
N ALA A 402 -39.84 -13.53 5.89
CA ALA A 402 -38.84 -14.58 5.95
C ALA A 402 -38.92 -15.35 7.28
N HIS A 403 -38.47 -16.61 7.27
CA HIS A 403 -38.37 -17.38 8.50
C HIS A 403 -37.26 -16.83 9.41
N VAL A 404 -37.54 -16.73 10.71
CA VAL A 404 -36.54 -16.45 11.74
C VAL A 404 -36.22 -17.75 12.47
N ARG A 405 -34.94 -18.10 12.56
CA ARG A 405 -34.43 -19.25 13.30
C ARG A 405 -33.29 -18.79 14.21
N THR A 406 -32.99 -19.59 15.22
CA THR A 406 -31.98 -19.24 16.25
C THR A 406 -30.97 -20.37 16.38
N LEU A 407 -29.71 -20.01 16.64
CA LEU A 407 -28.68 -20.89 17.19
C LEU A 407 -28.25 -20.35 18.57
N SER A 408 -28.80 -20.94 19.62
CA SER A 408 -28.64 -20.49 21.01
C SER A 408 -27.54 -21.26 21.76
N ILE A 409 -27.15 -22.45 21.29
CA ILE A 409 -26.15 -23.28 21.98
C ILE A 409 -24.74 -22.80 21.65
N GLY A 410 -24.05 -22.21 22.62
CA GLY A 410 -22.64 -21.84 22.55
C GLY A 410 -21.74 -23.06 22.73
N TRP A 411 -21.04 -23.45 21.67
CA TRP A 411 -20.07 -24.56 21.68
C TRP A 411 -18.69 -24.14 22.14
N ARG A 412 -18.41 -22.83 22.16
CA ARG A 412 -17.10 -22.26 22.45
C ARG A 412 -16.85 -22.04 23.94
N ASN A 413 -17.77 -21.35 24.62
CA ASN A 413 -17.56 -20.79 25.94
C ASN A 413 -18.10 -21.71 27.06
N ASP A 414 -17.41 -21.72 28.20
CA ASP A 414 -17.89 -22.35 29.43
C ASP A 414 -18.88 -21.43 30.20
N LYS A 415 -19.51 -21.95 31.27
CA LYS A 415 -20.71 -21.36 31.88
C LYS A 415 -20.50 -19.95 32.45
N SER A 416 -19.42 -19.70 33.20
CA SER A 416 -19.17 -18.38 33.82
C SER A 416 -18.99 -17.28 32.76
N ILE A 417 -18.26 -17.55 31.68
CA ILE A 417 -18.06 -16.63 30.56
C ILE A 417 -19.39 -16.33 29.86
N LEU A 418 -20.21 -17.36 29.61
CA LEU A 418 -21.54 -17.17 29.02
C LEU A 418 -22.46 -16.33 29.91
N ALA A 419 -22.38 -16.51 31.23
CA ALA A 419 -23.18 -15.73 32.17
C ALA A 419 -22.84 -14.24 32.08
N VAL A 420 -21.54 -13.88 32.09
CA VAL A 420 -21.10 -12.49 31.93
C VAL A 420 -21.48 -11.94 30.55
N ALA A 421 -21.27 -12.72 29.47
CA ALA A 421 -21.66 -12.30 28.13
C ALA A 421 -23.17 -12.03 28.00
N ASN A 422 -24.00 -12.91 28.56
CA ASN A 422 -25.45 -12.76 28.54
C ASN A 422 -25.88 -11.49 29.30
N ARG A 423 -25.35 -11.25 30.51
CA ARG A 423 -25.63 -10.03 31.28
C ARG A 423 -25.28 -8.76 30.52
N ILE A 424 -24.08 -8.69 29.94
CA ILE A 424 -23.66 -7.53 29.13
C ILE A 424 -24.63 -7.30 27.98
N SER A 425 -25.18 -8.37 27.39
CA SER A 425 -26.07 -8.29 26.23
C SER A 425 -27.53 -7.97 26.55
N GLU A 426 -27.98 -8.06 27.80
CA GLU A 426 -29.37 -7.83 28.21
C GLU A 426 -29.86 -6.41 27.93
N ASP A 427 -28.96 -5.43 28.03
CA ASP A 427 -29.28 -4.02 27.80
C ASP A 427 -29.20 -3.62 26.32
N LEU A 428 -28.95 -4.58 25.41
CA LEU A 428 -28.94 -4.31 23.97
C LEU A 428 -30.38 -4.28 23.42
N PRO A 429 -30.70 -3.37 22.48
CA PRO A 429 -32.04 -3.28 21.88
C PRO A 429 -32.51 -4.56 21.18
N GLU A 430 -31.57 -5.41 20.74
CA GLU A 430 -31.84 -6.66 20.01
C GLU A 430 -31.97 -7.88 20.92
N TYR A 431 -31.98 -7.71 22.25
CA TYR A 431 -32.14 -8.81 23.19
C TYR A 431 -33.53 -9.48 23.08
N ASP A 432 -33.53 -10.79 22.88
CA ASP A 432 -34.71 -11.67 22.99
C ASP A 432 -34.32 -12.87 23.86
N GLU A 433 -35.16 -13.22 24.85
CA GLU A 433 -34.95 -14.37 25.75
C GLU A 433 -34.75 -15.69 24.99
N LYS A 434 -35.33 -15.81 23.79
CA LYS A 434 -35.19 -17.01 22.94
C LYS A 434 -33.79 -17.16 22.35
N ASP A 435 -33.05 -16.06 22.24
CA ASP A 435 -31.74 -15.98 21.58
C ASP A 435 -30.59 -15.89 22.59
N VAL A 436 -30.88 -16.05 23.89
CA VAL A 436 -29.91 -16.11 24.99
C VAL A 436 -28.99 -17.32 24.81
N LEU A 437 -27.68 -17.10 24.97
CA LEU A 437 -26.69 -18.16 24.80
C LEU A 437 -26.80 -19.19 25.93
N ARG A 438 -26.83 -20.46 25.54
CA ARG A 438 -26.87 -21.61 26.44
C ARG A 438 -25.58 -22.43 26.31
N PRO A 439 -25.04 -22.96 27.41
CA PRO A 439 -23.85 -23.80 27.35
C PRO A 439 -24.15 -25.09 26.57
N ARG A 440 -23.14 -25.59 25.84
CA ARG A 440 -23.18 -26.94 25.27
C ARG A 440 -23.37 -28.01 26.37
N PRO A 441 -23.97 -29.17 26.04
CA PRO A 441 -23.99 -30.31 26.96
C PRO A 441 -22.56 -30.66 27.41
N GLY A 442 -22.32 -30.74 28.72
CA GLY A 442 -21.00 -31.01 29.29
C GLY A 442 -20.02 -29.83 29.28
N ALA A 443 -20.49 -28.59 29.08
CA ALA A 443 -19.66 -27.40 29.27
C ALA A 443 -19.09 -27.34 30.70
N GLY A 444 -17.83 -26.93 30.82
CA GLY A 444 -17.19 -26.69 32.11
C GLY A 444 -17.82 -25.48 32.81
N ASP A 445 -17.49 -25.30 34.09
CA ASP A 445 -17.92 -24.10 34.81
C ASP A 445 -17.15 -22.85 34.34
N GLY A 446 -15.92 -23.03 33.82
CA GLY A 446 -15.02 -21.94 33.44
C GLY A 446 -14.58 -21.10 34.64
N GLN A 447 -13.62 -20.21 34.45
CA GLN A 447 -13.17 -19.29 35.50
C GLN A 447 -13.20 -17.86 34.95
N THR A 448 -13.87 -16.96 35.68
CA THR A 448 -13.88 -15.53 35.37
C THR A 448 -13.38 -14.76 36.58
N HIS A 449 -12.36 -13.93 36.39
CA HIS A 449 -11.74 -13.10 37.43
C HIS A 449 -12.09 -11.64 37.20
N VAL A 450 -12.46 -10.95 38.27
CA VAL A 450 -12.67 -9.50 38.30
C VAL A 450 -11.59 -8.91 39.19
N VAL A 451 -10.76 -8.04 38.62
CA VAL A 451 -9.62 -7.44 39.30
C VAL A 451 -9.70 -5.93 39.19
N SER A 452 -9.51 -5.25 40.32
CA SER A 452 -9.35 -3.80 40.38
C SER A 452 -8.03 -3.44 41.06
N THR A 453 -7.37 -2.40 40.57
CA THR A 453 -6.14 -1.86 41.18
C THR A 453 -6.23 -0.36 41.38
N ILE A 454 -5.41 0.20 42.28
CA ILE A 454 -5.26 1.65 42.42
C ILE A 454 -4.56 2.22 41.18
N GLY A 455 -3.47 1.58 40.76
CA GLY A 455 -2.65 1.96 39.60
C GLY A 455 -1.59 3.01 39.94
N GLU A 456 -0.33 2.76 39.57
CA GLU A 456 0.76 3.76 39.63
C GLU A 456 0.87 4.55 38.32
N VAL A 457 1.35 5.80 38.42
CA VAL A 457 1.53 6.71 37.27
C VAL A 457 2.94 6.56 36.69
N ASP A 458 3.31 5.40 36.18
CA ASP A 458 4.40 5.40 35.22
C ASP A 458 3.89 5.95 33.87
N GLN A 459 4.73 6.63 33.10
CA GLN A 459 4.45 6.92 31.68
C GLN A 459 4.22 5.62 30.88
N THR A 460 4.61 4.47 31.43
CA THR A 460 4.21 3.13 30.99
C THR A 460 3.12 2.57 31.91
N TYR A 461 1.87 2.74 31.52
CA TYR A 461 0.63 2.26 32.17
C TYR A 461 0.75 1.18 33.28
N GLY A 462 0.26 1.50 34.48
CA GLY A 462 -0.35 0.56 35.44
C GLY A 462 0.48 -0.68 35.79
N THR A 463 1.66 -0.48 36.39
CA THR A 463 2.54 -1.54 36.92
C THR A 463 1.77 -2.58 37.73
N ASP A 464 0.91 -2.16 38.66
CA ASP A 464 0.10 -3.08 39.48
C ASP A 464 -0.87 -3.92 38.64
N LEU A 465 -1.61 -3.28 37.73
CA LEU A 465 -2.57 -3.96 36.87
C LEU A 465 -1.87 -4.95 35.91
N MET A 466 -0.70 -4.56 35.40
CA MET A 466 0.11 -5.42 34.54
C MET A 466 0.76 -6.56 35.35
N ALA A 467 1.12 -6.34 36.62
CA ALA A 467 1.62 -7.38 37.51
C ALA A 467 0.52 -8.42 37.81
N GLU A 468 -0.70 -7.98 38.11
CA GLU A 468 -1.87 -8.85 38.28
C GLU A 468 -2.20 -9.63 36.98
N LEU A 469 -2.07 -8.98 35.82
CA LEU A 469 -2.23 -9.64 34.53
C LEU A 469 -1.16 -10.73 34.31
N VAL A 470 0.10 -10.44 34.62
CA VAL A 470 1.22 -11.40 34.52
C VAL A 470 0.99 -12.59 35.45
N ASP A 471 0.61 -12.35 36.71
CA ASP A 471 0.32 -13.41 37.67
C ASP A 471 -0.85 -14.29 37.22
N PHE A 472 -1.93 -13.68 36.72
CA PHE A 472 -3.04 -14.41 36.11
C PHE A 472 -2.55 -15.27 34.93
N MET A 473 -1.73 -14.74 34.02
CA MET A 473 -1.24 -15.50 32.87
C MET A 473 -0.41 -16.70 33.28
N HIS A 474 0.41 -16.60 34.32
CA HIS A 474 1.13 -17.74 34.89
C HIS A 474 0.17 -18.76 35.49
N THR A 475 -0.69 -18.34 36.42
CA THR A 475 -1.63 -19.20 37.14
C THR A 475 -2.61 -19.91 36.20
N ALA A 476 -3.13 -19.20 35.21
CA ALA A 476 -4.04 -19.76 34.21
C ALA A 476 -3.36 -20.84 33.36
N THR A 477 -2.09 -20.63 33.02
CA THR A 477 -1.27 -21.57 32.24
C THR A 477 -0.91 -22.80 33.07
N GLU A 478 -0.55 -22.63 34.34
CA GLU A 478 -0.30 -23.75 35.25
C GLU A 478 -1.56 -24.61 35.44
N THR A 479 -2.71 -23.96 35.64
CA THR A 479 -4.01 -24.63 35.77
C THR A 479 -4.37 -25.42 34.50
N TRP A 480 -4.02 -24.90 33.32
CA TRP A 480 -4.21 -25.60 32.05
C TRP A 480 -3.44 -26.92 32.01
N TYR A 481 -2.14 -26.90 32.32
CA TYR A 481 -1.33 -28.13 32.32
C TYR A 481 -1.70 -29.07 33.48
N ALA A 482 -2.08 -28.54 34.65
CA ALA A 482 -2.57 -29.31 35.78
C ALA A 482 -3.86 -30.08 35.46
N SER A 483 -4.65 -29.62 34.47
CA SER A 483 -5.85 -30.33 33.98
C SER A 483 -5.54 -31.57 33.13
N GLY A 484 -4.26 -31.89 32.91
CA GLY A 484 -3.80 -33.07 32.16
C GLY A 484 -3.69 -32.86 30.65
N LYS A 485 -3.80 -31.60 30.17
CA LYS A 485 -3.58 -31.23 28.77
C LYS A 485 -2.08 -31.09 28.50
N THR A 486 -1.65 -31.46 27.30
CA THR A 486 -0.24 -31.47 26.90
C THR A 486 0.07 -30.44 25.82
N ASP A 487 -0.96 -30.00 25.09
CA ASP A 487 -0.89 -28.91 24.13
C ASP A 487 -0.84 -27.55 24.85
N PRO A 488 -0.10 -26.57 24.31
CA PRO A 488 -0.06 -25.23 24.89
C PRO A 488 -1.40 -24.49 24.68
N PRO A 489 -1.88 -23.73 25.69
CA PRO A 489 -3.15 -23.01 25.57
C PRO A 489 -3.06 -21.85 24.57
N GLN A 490 -4.15 -21.59 23.84
CA GLN A 490 -4.28 -20.35 23.07
C GLN A 490 -4.58 -19.19 24.02
N ARG A 491 -3.70 -18.19 24.08
CA ARG A 491 -3.77 -17.07 25.02
C ARG A 491 -3.91 -15.74 24.29
N ALA A 492 -4.77 -14.85 24.79
CA ALA A 492 -4.87 -13.50 24.24
C ALA A 492 -5.10 -12.39 25.28
N VAL A 493 -4.59 -11.20 24.97
CA VAL A 493 -4.93 -9.96 25.68
C VAL A 493 -5.64 -9.01 24.71
N LEU A 494 -6.83 -8.56 25.09
CA LEU A 494 -7.69 -7.74 24.24
C LEU A 494 -7.74 -6.30 24.75
N CYS A 495 -7.22 -5.37 23.94
CA CYS A 495 -7.19 -3.96 24.26
C CYS A 495 -8.22 -3.17 23.43
N ARG A 496 -8.88 -2.17 24.02
CA ARG A 496 -9.80 -1.28 23.27
C ARG A 496 -9.07 -0.25 22.41
N LYS A 497 -7.93 0.25 22.89
CA LYS A 497 -7.07 1.25 22.23
C LYS A 497 -5.72 0.62 21.86
N ARG A 498 -5.19 0.99 20.70
CA ARG A 498 -3.89 0.49 20.21
C ARG A 498 -2.71 0.98 21.07
N SER A 499 -2.84 2.16 21.68
CA SER A 499 -1.82 2.73 22.57
C SER A 499 -1.47 1.87 23.79
N PHE A 500 -2.28 0.85 24.10
CA PHE A 500 -2.01 -0.10 25.18
C PHE A 500 -1.23 -1.35 24.72
N LEU A 501 -1.20 -1.68 23.42
CA LEU A 501 -0.66 -2.95 22.94
C LEU A 501 0.82 -3.12 23.31
N THR A 502 1.65 -2.11 23.00
CA THR A 502 3.10 -2.15 23.25
C THR A 502 3.42 -2.20 24.74
N ALA A 503 2.72 -1.41 25.57
CA ALA A 503 2.95 -1.41 27.01
C ALA A 503 2.62 -2.77 27.64
N THR A 504 1.51 -3.40 27.22
CA THR A 504 1.13 -4.75 27.65
C THR A 504 2.14 -5.80 27.16
N ALA A 505 2.63 -5.67 25.92
CA ALA A 505 3.65 -6.57 25.37
C ALA A 505 4.93 -6.54 26.20
N ASN A 506 5.47 -5.33 26.44
CA ASN A 506 6.67 -5.15 27.23
C ASN A 506 6.57 -5.76 28.63
N ALA A 507 5.40 -5.63 29.29
CA ALA A 507 5.19 -6.19 30.62
C ALA A 507 5.22 -7.73 30.62
N LEU A 508 4.56 -8.36 29.64
CA LEU A 508 4.53 -9.82 29.50
C LEU A 508 5.89 -10.40 29.04
N GLU A 509 6.57 -9.73 28.11
CA GLU A 509 7.92 -10.11 27.66
C GLU A 509 8.93 -10.01 28.81
N SER A 510 8.84 -8.96 29.64
CA SER A 510 9.69 -8.80 30.83
C SER A 510 9.45 -9.90 31.88
N ALA A 511 8.26 -10.50 31.90
CA ALA A 511 7.93 -11.66 32.73
C ALA A 511 8.34 -13.01 32.10
N GLY A 512 8.92 -13.00 30.89
CA GLY A 512 9.41 -14.19 30.19
C GLY A 512 8.36 -14.89 29.31
N PHE A 513 7.22 -14.25 29.02
CA PHE A 513 6.30 -14.76 28.00
C PHE A 513 6.78 -14.44 26.59
N GLU A 514 6.57 -15.39 25.68
CA GLU A 514 6.60 -15.10 24.25
C GLU A 514 5.30 -14.41 23.85
N VAL A 515 5.42 -13.25 23.20
CA VAL A 515 4.30 -12.38 22.86
C VAL A 515 4.26 -12.12 21.36
N HIS A 516 3.04 -12.06 20.81
CA HIS A 516 2.78 -11.67 19.44
C HIS A 516 1.74 -10.55 19.40
N ILE A 517 2.07 -9.38 18.84
CA ILE A 517 1.11 -8.28 18.66
C ILE A 517 0.44 -8.45 17.29
N ALA A 518 -0.83 -8.88 17.27
CA ALA A 518 -1.57 -9.02 16.02
C ALA A 518 -2.11 -7.68 15.53
N GLY A 519 -1.97 -7.43 14.23
CA GLY A 519 -2.24 -6.12 13.63
C GLY A 519 -1.34 -5.04 14.19
N ALA A 520 -0.06 -5.34 14.47
CA ALA A 520 0.94 -4.28 14.65
C ALA A 520 1.10 -3.55 13.30
N ASP A 521 0.54 -2.34 13.22
CA ASP A 521 0.96 -1.37 12.21
C ASP A 521 2.36 -0.92 12.61
N GLY A 522 3.20 -0.58 11.63
CA GLY A 522 4.59 -0.22 11.89
C GLY A 522 5.59 -1.04 11.09
N LEU A 523 5.25 -1.42 9.86
CA LEU A 523 6.28 -1.89 8.93
C LEU A 523 7.45 -0.91 8.85
N LEU A 524 7.17 0.40 8.89
CA LEU A 524 8.19 1.45 8.96
C LEU A 524 8.83 1.61 10.34
N GLU A 525 8.27 0.99 11.39
CA GLU A 525 8.85 0.96 12.74
C GLU A 525 9.83 -0.21 12.92
N ASP A 526 9.74 -1.27 12.10
CA ASP A 526 10.74 -2.34 12.06
C ASP A 526 12.14 -1.75 11.92
N THR A 527 13.06 -2.19 12.76
CA THR A 527 14.37 -1.53 12.89
C THR A 527 15.13 -1.49 11.57
N TYR A 528 15.07 -2.56 10.76
CA TYR A 528 15.78 -2.65 9.48
C TYR A 528 15.05 -1.91 8.37
N VAL A 529 13.72 -2.03 8.30
CA VAL A 529 12.92 -1.28 7.32
C VAL A 529 13.07 0.23 7.54
N ALA A 530 13.08 0.69 8.79
CA ALA A 530 13.30 2.08 9.13
C ALA A 530 14.70 2.60 8.72
N ASP A 531 15.72 1.75 8.75
CA ASP A 531 17.08 2.10 8.29
C ASP A 531 17.12 2.21 6.75
N ILE A 532 16.45 1.28 6.04
CA ILE A 532 16.24 1.38 4.58
C ILE A 532 15.51 2.67 4.25
N HIS A 533 14.38 2.92 4.90
CA HIS A 533 13.55 4.11 4.72
C HIS A 533 14.35 5.40 4.94
N ALA A 534 15.15 5.46 6.02
CA ALA A 534 16.00 6.60 6.31
C ALA A 534 17.07 6.84 5.23
N ALA A 535 17.67 5.78 4.68
CA ALA A 535 18.63 5.91 3.59
C ALA A 535 17.99 6.40 2.29
N LEU A 536 16.79 5.88 1.94
CA LEU A 536 16.03 6.35 0.78
C LEU A 536 15.66 7.84 0.91
N HIS A 537 15.23 8.27 2.09
CA HIS A 537 14.99 9.70 2.38
C HIS A 537 16.25 10.54 2.25
N ALA A 538 17.38 10.08 2.80
CA ALA A 538 18.66 10.79 2.67
C ALA A 538 19.18 10.86 1.23
N VAL A 539 18.79 9.91 0.38
CA VAL A 539 19.05 9.93 -1.07
C VAL A 539 18.18 10.97 -1.78
N ALA A 540 16.89 11.04 -1.42
CA ALA A 540 15.89 11.90 -2.05
C ALA A 540 15.95 13.37 -1.62
N ASP A 541 16.21 13.64 -0.34
CA ASP A 541 16.20 14.99 0.25
C ASP A 541 17.50 15.26 1.02
N PRO A 542 18.33 16.24 0.60
CA PRO A 542 19.57 16.61 1.30
C PRO A 542 19.33 17.22 2.69
N ASN A 543 18.09 17.60 3.02
CA ASN A 543 17.68 18.15 4.31
C ASN A 543 17.03 17.14 5.26
N ALA A 544 17.00 15.84 4.91
CA ALA A 544 16.49 14.75 5.73
C ALA A 544 17.37 14.48 6.98
N GLY A 545 17.43 15.47 7.88
CA GLY A 545 18.30 15.46 9.05
C GLY A 545 17.87 14.47 10.12
N THR A 546 16.56 14.23 10.26
CA THR A 546 16.02 13.26 11.23
C THR A 546 16.38 11.83 10.83
N GLU A 547 16.28 11.53 9.54
CA GLU A 547 16.61 10.25 8.92
C GLU A 547 18.13 10.03 8.95
N LEU A 548 18.92 11.06 8.64
CA LEU A 548 20.37 11.00 8.83
C LEU A 548 20.74 10.74 10.30
N MET A 549 20.06 11.38 11.25
CA MET A 549 20.29 11.14 12.69
C MET A 549 20.08 9.67 13.05
N ARG A 550 19.07 9.00 12.47
CA ARG A 550 18.87 7.56 12.64
C ARG A 550 20.06 6.76 12.12
N LEU A 551 20.54 7.03 10.91
CA LEU A 551 21.68 6.32 10.31
C LEU A 551 22.99 6.54 11.09
N ILE A 552 23.26 7.78 11.51
CA ILE A 552 24.53 8.11 12.17
C ILE A 552 24.58 7.70 13.64
N SER A 553 23.46 7.72 14.35
CA SER A 553 23.37 7.30 15.76
C SER A 553 23.04 5.81 15.92
N GLY A 554 22.43 5.22 14.89
CA GLY A 554 22.08 3.80 14.80
C GLY A 554 23.25 2.93 14.31
N ARG A 555 22.90 1.79 13.72
CA ARG A 555 23.86 0.70 13.44
C ARG A 555 24.90 1.04 12.38
N SER A 556 24.54 1.85 11.38
CA SER A 556 25.41 2.15 10.23
C SER A 556 26.68 2.91 10.65
N CYS A 557 26.63 3.79 11.66
CA CYS A 557 27.81 4.52 12.14
C CYS A 557 28.03 4.47 13.65
N ALA A 558 26.99 4.29 14.46
CA ALA A 558 27.03 4.26 15.92
C ALA A 558 27.88 5.41 16.53
N LEU A 559 27.62 6.65 16.10
CA LEU A 559 28.34 7.82 16.58
C LEU A 559 27.91 8.21 18.01
N GLY A 560 28.90 8.55 18.84
CA GLY A 560 28.64 9.12 20.17
C GLY A 560 28.30 10.60 20.11
N ALA A 561 27.71 11.11 21.21
CA ALA A 561 27.29 12.52 21.31
C ALA A 561 28.39 13.54 21.00
N ALA A 562 29.65 13.25 21.38
CA ALA A 562 30.78 14.14 21.11
C ALA A 562 31.10 14.28 19.61
N ASP A 563 31.03 13.18 18.86
CA ASP A 563 31.27 13.16 17.42
C ASP A 563 30.08 13.74 16.65
N ILE A 564 28.85 13.54 17.10
CA ILE A 564 27.67 14.20 16.53
C ILE A 564 27.78 15.73 16.70
N ALA A 565 28.18 16.20 17.89
CA ALA A 565 28.43 17.62 18.11
C ALA A 565 29.60 18.14 17.26
N ALA A 566 30.60 17.32 16.96
CA ALA A 566 31.69 17.66 16.05
C ALA A 566 31.24 17.75 14.59
N LEU A 567 30.41 16.81 14.14
CA LEU A 567 29.78 16.84 12.82
C LEU A 567 28.93 18.11 12.64
N HIS A 568 28.15 18.50 13.65
CA HIS A 568 27.41 19.75 13.62
C HIS A 568 28.32 20.98 13.45
N ARG A 569 29.46 21.03 14.18
CA ARG A 569 30.46 22.11 14.00
C ARG A 569 31.06 22.11 12.60
N PHE A 570 31.32 20.93 12.05
CA PHE A 570 31.81 20.77 10.67
C PHE A 570 30.78 21.32 9.66
N ALA A 571 29.54 20.85 9.71
CA ALA A 571 28.45 21.33 8.84
C ALA A 571 28.23 22.85 8.96
N LYS A 572 28.26 23.39 10.19
CA LYS A 572 28.17 24.83 10.43
C LYS A 572 29.29 25.61 9.72
N SER A 573 30.54 25.13 9.78
CA SER A 573 31.66 25.79 9.10
C SER A 573 31.55 25.74 7.57
N ARG A 574 30.87 24.72 7.02
CA ARG A 574 30.53 24.63 5.59
C ARG A 574 29.48 25.67 5.21
N ASN A 575 28.40 25.80 5.99
CA ASN A 575 27.39 26.84 5.79
C ASN A 575 27.96 28.25 5.85
N GLU A 576 28.78 28.55 6.87
CA GLU A 576 29.44 29.86 6.99
C GLU A 576 30.29 30.19 5.76
N ARG A 577 30.98 29.20 5.18
CA ARG A 577 31.76 29.42 3.96
C ARG A 577 30.89 29.54 2.72
N ALA A 578 29.85 28.72 2.57
CA ALA A 578 28.93 28.79 1.45
C ALA A 578 28.25 30.17 1.39
N GLN A 579 27.82 30.68 2.56
CA GLN A 579 27.29 32.03 2.71
C GLN A 579 28.32 33.11 2.33
N GLN A 580 29.57 33.00 2.78
CA GLN A 580 30.64 33.95 2.41
C GLN A 580 30.92 33.95 0.90
N VAL A 581 30.91 32.78 0.25
CA VAL A 581 31.10 32.67 -1.20
C VAL A 581 29.92 33.31 -1.93
N PHE A 582 28.70 33.05 -1.49
CA PHE A 582 27.50 33.65 -2.06
C PHE A 582 27.47 35.18 -1.93
N GLU A 583 27.79 35.72 -0.75
CA GLU A 583 27.91 37.16 -0.51
C GLU A 583 29.03 37.81 -1.34
N ALA A 584 30.17 37.12 -1.52
CA ALA A 584 31.25 37.56 -2.38
C ALA A 584 30.86 37.54 -3.86
N SER A 585 30.12 36.52 -4.31
CA SER A 585 29.58 36.43 -5.68
C SER A 585 28.53 37.51 -5.97
N GLN A 586 27.62 37.80 -5.03
CA GLN A 586 26.69 38.93 -5.18
C GLN A 586 27.42 40.28 -5.22
N SER A 587 28.45 40.45 -4.39
CA SER A 587 29.28 41.66 -4.39
C SER A 587 30.08 41.84 -5.69
N ALA A 588 30.42 40.74 -6.38
CA ALA A 588 31.12 40.76 -7.67
C ALA A 588 30.17 40.92 -8.87
N ALA A 589 28.96 40.35 -8.81
CA ALA A 589 27.94 40.44 -9.87
C ALA A 589 27.28 41.84 -9.96
N GLY A 590 27.46 42.69 -8.96
CA GLY A 590 27.04 44.10 -8.99
C GLY A 590 27.79 45.01 -10.00
N ALA A 591 28.68 44.46 -10.84
CA ALA A 591 29.47 45.24 -11.81
C ALA A 591 29.16 44.99 -13.29
N GLU A 592 28.68 43.82 -13.72
CA GLU A 592 28.21 43.59 -15.10
C GLU A 592 27.12 42.51 -15.12
N ALA A 593 25.89 42.90 -15.44
CA ALA A 593 24.77 41.98 -15.63
C ALA A 593 24.87 41.34 -17.02
N GLY A 594 25.21 40.06 -17.06
CA GLY A 594 25.10 39.20 -18.24
C GLY A 594 24.58 37.83 -17.80
N ASP A 595 23.42 37.46 -18.30
CA ASP A 595 22.78 36.16 -18.08
C ASP A 595 23.73 35.03 -18.52
N GLY A 596 24.17 34.24 -17.54
CA GLY A 596 24.98 33.05 -17.74
C GLY A 596 24.75 32.10 -16.58
N GLU A 597 23.97 31.05 -16.84
CA GLU A 597 23.76 29.92 -15.92
C GLU A 597 25.10 29.30 -15.52
N THR A 598 25.52 29.54 -14.28
CA THR A 598 26.50 28.68 -13.60
C THR A 598 25.94 28.36 -12.23
N GLY A 599 25.72 27.07 -12.00
CA GLY A 599 25.09 26.54 -10.80
C GLY A 599 25.80 27.01 -9.52
N VAL A 600 25.12 27.86 -8.76
CA VAL A 600 25.47 28.22 -7.39
C VAL A 600 24.21 28.01 -6.56
N SER A 601 24.39 27.38 -5.40
CA SER A 601 23.38 27.11 -4.37
C SER A 601 22.28 28.19 -4.33
N THR A 602 21.03 27.77 -4.52
CA THR A 602 19.85 28.63 -4.38
C THR A 602 19.72 29.04 -2.92
N ALA A 603 19.89 30.33 -2.63
CA ALA A 603 19.47 30.88 -1.35
C ALA A 603 17.94 30.73 -1.22
N ASP A 604 17.46 30.52 0.01
CA ASP A 604 16.02 30.56 0.28
C ASP A 604 15.45 31.98 0.06
N ASP A 605 14.13 32.14 0.15
CA ASP A 605 13.45 33.44 0.00
C ASP A 605 13.95 34.51 1.01
N THR A 606 14.76 34.12 2.00
CA THR A 606 15.37 35.00 3.00
C THR A 606 16.83 35.36 2.70
N GLY A 607 17.42 34.81 1.64
CA GLY A 607 18.79 35.09 1.21
C GLY A 607 19.86 34.27 1.95
N VAL A 608 19.46 33.20 2.67
CA VAL A 608 20.38 32.34 3.42
C VAL A 608 20.75 31.12 2.58
N VAL A 609 22.05 30.84 2.48
CA VAL A 609 22.61 29.64 1.85
C VAL A 609 22.84 28.57 2.91
N THR A 610 22.10 27.46 2.78
CA THR A 610 22.26 26.28 3.63
C THR A 610 22.80 25.10 2.83
N VAL A 611 23.95 24.58 3.22
CA VAL A 611 24.43 23.26 2.82
C VAL A 611 23.68 22.24 3.67
N GLY A 612 23.02 21.29 3.01
CA GLY A 612 22.30 20.22 3.70
C GLY A 612 23.26 19.41 4.58
N ILE A 613 22.78 18.90 5.72
CA ILE A 613 23.65 18.10 6.61
C ILE A 613 24.19 16.85 5.91
N ILE A 614 23.43 16.30 4.95
CA ILE A 614 23.85 15.15 4.15
C ILE A 614 24.92 15.55 3.13
N GLU A 615 24.85 16.74 2.53
CA GLU A 615 25.91 17.27 1.65
C GLU A 615 27.21 17.52 2.43
N ALA A 616 27.10 18.00 3.68
CA ALA A 616 28.26 18.11 4.55
C ALA A 616 28.87 16.73 4.84
N VAL A 617 28.07 15.67 4.99
CA VAL A 617 28.62 14.30 5.11
C VAL A 617 29.30 13.86 3.80
N ASP A 618 28.74 14.17 2.62
CA ASP A 618 29.36 13.86 1.31
C ASP A 618 30.71 14.58 1.11
N ASP A 619 30.83 15.82 1.58
CA ASP A 619 32.09 16.58 1.57
C ASP A 619 33.23 15.85 2.31
N LEU A 620 32.92 15.00 3.31
CA LEU A 620 33.95 14.27 4.06
C LEU A 620 34.71 13.25 3.19
N ILE A 621 34.19 12.83 2.04
CA ILE A 621 34.91 11.95 1.10
C ILE A 621 36.24 12.60 0.68
N ALA A 622 36.27 13.93 0.53
CA ALA A 622 37.49 14.68 0.19
C ALA A 622 38.56 14.65 1.31
N VAL A 623 38.21 14.18 2.51
CA VAL A 623 39.12 14.01 3.66
C VAL A 623 39.85 12.66 3.61
N SER A 624 39.37 11.66 2.85
CA SER A 624 39.97 10.32 2.81
C SER A 624 41.49 10.31 2.57
N PRO A 625 42.05 11.06 1.60
CA PRO A 625 43.50 11.07 1.37
C PRO A 625 44.31 11.59 2.57
N ALA A 626 43.73 12.48 3.39
CA ALA A 626 44.37 13.00 4.58
C ALA A 626 44.38 11.98 5.74
N LEU A 627 43.38 11.09 5.80
CA LEU A 627 43.33 9.98 6.76
C LEU A 627 44.34 8.88 6.44
N ASP A 628 44.69 8.72 5.17
CA ASP A 628 45.64 7.69 4.71
C ASP A 628 47.09 8.21 4.67
N GLY A 629 47.34 9.41 5.19
CA GLY A 629 48.68 9.98 5.36
C GLY A 629 49.26 10.64 4.11
N SER A 630 48.45 10.97 3.10
CA SER A 630 48.91 11.67 1.89
C SER A 630 49.27 13.14 2.18
N GLU A 631 50.46 13.57 1.76
CA GLU A 631 50.92 14.96 1.94
C GLU A 631 50.30 15.96 0.94
N ASN A 632 49.66 15.48 -0.14
CA ASN A 632 49.11 16.30 -1.24
C ASN A 632 47.78 17.01 -0.91
N VAL A 633 47.37 17.07 0.37
CA VAL A 633 46.07 17.63 0.80
C VAL A 633 46.21 19.03 1.42
N GLN A 634 47.41 19.61 1.41
CA GLN A 634 47.65 20.98 1.85
C GLN A 634 46.88 21.99 0.98
N GLY A 635 45.95 22.71 1.58
CA GLY A 635 45.15 23.76 0.92
C GLY A 635 43.66 23.43 0.72
N SER A 636 43.21 22.19 0.98
CA SER A 636 41.78 21.86 0.91
C SER A 636 40.99 22.57 2.03
N PRO A 637 40.00 23.44 1.71
CA PRO A 637 39.17 24.12 2.70
C PRO A 637 38.36 23.13 3.56
N VAL A 638 37.96 22.01 2.97
CA VAL A 638 37.20 20.93 3.64
C VAL A 638 38.05 20.26 4.72
N VAL A 639 39.31 19.95 4.43
CA VAL A 639 40.22 19.33 5.41
C VAL A 639 40.57 20.31 6.55
N ALA A 640 40.64 21.61 6.27
CA ALA A 640 40.81 22.62 7.30
C ALA A 640 39.61 22.70 8.26
N ASP A 641 38.39 22.64 7.74
CA ASP A 641 37.16 22.57 8.55
C ASP A 641 37.09 21.31 9.39
N TRP A 642 37.39 20.16 8.77
CA TRP A 642 37.41 18.87 9.44
C TRP A 642 38.36 18.90 10.66
N ARG A 643 39.60 19.37 10.47
CA ARG A 643 40.56 19.52 11.58
C ARG A 643 40.06 20.47 12.69
N ARG A 644 39.35 21.55 12.34
CA ARG A 644 38.77 22.49 13.33
C ARG A 644 37.57 21.92 14.07
N SER A 645 36.77 21.07 13.42
CA SER A 645 35.56 20.48 13.99
C SER A 645 35.83 19.55 15.17
N LYS A 646 37.05 18.98 15.22
CA LYS A 646 37.49 17.93 16.15
C LYS A 646 36.71 16.62 16.00
N LEU A 647 36.24 16.31 14.80
CA LEU A 647 35.64 15.02 14.49
C LEU A 647 36.69 13.92 14.60
N SER A 648 36.40 12.83 15.31
CA SER A 648 37.36 11.74 15.48
C SER A 648 37.67 11.05 14.16
N GLU A 649 38.88 10.50 13.99
CA GLU A 649 39.25 9.76 12.77
C GLU A 649 38.33 8.55 12.55
N THR A 650 37.96 7.85 13.62
CA THR A 650 37.02 6.72 13.55
C THR A 650 35.64 7.17 13.07
N ALA A 651 35.07 8.24 13.63
CA ALA A 651 33.80 8.79 13.17
C ALA A 651 33.89 9.24 11.70
N THR A 652 35.01 9.86 11.32
CA THR A 652 35.25 10.32 9.95
C THR A 652 35.26 9.16 8.96
N ARG A 653 35.97 8.06 9.24
CA ARG A 653 35.98 6.87 8.37
C ARG A 653 34.58 6.26 8.23
N ARG A 654 33.80 6.18 9.31
CA ARG A 654 32.42 5.66 9.28
C ARG A 654 31.50 6.56 8.45
N LEU A 655 31.59 7.87 8.63
CA LEU A 655 30.82 8.85 7.87
C LEU A 655 31.20 8.86 6.38
N ILE A 656 32.48 8.68 6.03
CA ILE A 656 32.91 8.51 4.64
C ILE A 656 32.28 7.27 4.02
N ARG A 657 32.30 6.12 4.71
CA ARG A 657 31.64 4.89 4.22
C ARG A 657 30.15 5.14 3.96
N LEU A 658 29.44 5.76 4.92
CA LEU A 658 28.04 6.12 4.75
C LEU A 658 27.82 7.06 3.56
N ALA A 659 28.67 8.08 3.41
CA ALA A 659 28.61 9.03 2.30
C ALA A 659 28.77 8.33 0.93
N GLU A 660 29.72 7.41 0.83
CA GLU A 660 29.96 6.61 -0.38
C GLU A 660 28.75 5.73 -0.73
N SER A 661 28.16 5.06 0.26
CA SER A 661 26.93 4.27 0.07
C SER A 661 25.74 5.13 -0.39
N LEU A 662 25.48 6.27 0.25
CA LEU A 662 24.42 7.20 -0.19
C LEU A 662 24.69 7.74 -1.60
N ARG A 663 25.95 8.01 -1.94
CA ARG A 663 26.35 8.46 -3.27
C ARG A 663 26.22 7.38 -4.33
N HIS A 664 26.46 6.12 -3.97
CA HIS A 664 26.19 4.98 -4.83
C HIS A 664 24.69 4.92 -5.15
N LEU A 665 23.85 4.94 -4.13
CA LEU A 665 22.39 4.90 -4.28
C LEU A 665 21.87 6.02 -5.20
N ARG A 666 22.38 7.26 -5.06
CA ARG A 666 22.03 8.39 -5.95
C ARG A 666 22.43 8.21 -7.42
N ARG A 667 23.51 7.47 -7.69
CA ARG A 667 24.07 7.31 -9.04
C ARG A 667 23.37 6.23 -9.85
N LEU A 668 22.68 5.30 -9.19
CA LEU A 668 21.99 4.24 -9.88
C LEU A 668 20.70 4.77 -10.50
N ALA A 669 20.63 4.74 -11.84
CA ALA A 669 19.38 4.92 -12.58
C ALA A 669 18.56 3.62 -12.53
N VAL A 670 18.10 3.25 -11.33
CA VAL A 670 17.28 2.05 -11.09
C VAL A 670 15.84 2.44 -10.73
N THR A 671 14.92 1.51 -10.96
CA THR A 671 13.55 1.60 -10.45
C THR A 671 13.55 1.63 -8.92
N VAL A 672 12.46 2.10 -8.30
CA VAL A 672 12.31 2.12 -6.84
C VAL A 672 12.60 0.74 -6.19
N PRO A 673 12.09 -0.41 -6.70
CA PRO A 673 12.46 -1.72 -6.17
C PRO A 673 13.96 -2.02 -6.24
N GLY A 674 14.62 -1.59 -7.33
CA GLY A 674 16.07 -1.75 -7.47
C GLY A 674 16.83 -0.94 -6.42
N LEU A 675 16.40 0.30 -6.17
CA LEU A 675 17.02 1.17 -5.17
C LEU A 675 16.89 0.60 -3.75
N VAL A 676 15.73 0.04 -3.41
CA VAL A 676 15.51 -0.63 -2.11
C VAL A 676 16.42 -1.84 -1.95
N ARG A 677 16.52 -2.69 -2.97
CA ARG A 677 17.43 -3.85 -2.95
C ARG A 677 18.89 -3.43 -2.81
N THR A 678 19.31 -2.37 -3.49
CA THR A 678 20.66 -1.83 -3.31
C THR A 678 20.87 -1.27 -1.92
N ALA A 679 19.88 -0.56 -1.35
CA ALA A 679 19.99 -0.01 0.00
C ALA A 679 20.18 -1.10 1.06
N ILE A 680 19.50 -2.25 0.92
CA ILE A 680 19.67 -3.42 1.80
C ILE A 680 21.14 -3.88 1.79
N VAL A 681 21.73 -4.01 0.61
CA VAL A 681 23.12 -4.47 0.45
C VAL A 681 24.12 -3.42 0.92
N GLU A 682 23.95 -2.15 0.55
CA GLU A 682 24.87 -1.06 0.90
C GLU A 682 24.93 -0.78 2.42
N LEU A 683 23.84 -1.09 3.14
CA LEU A 683 23.75 -0.96 4.59
C LEU A 683 24.09 -2.26 5.34
N ASP A 684 24.51 -3.32 4.65
CA ASP A 684 24.78 -4.66 5.20
C ASP A 684 23.59 -5.28 5.98
N ILE A 685 22.35 -4.90 5.63
CA ILE A 685 21.14 -5.30 6.38
C ILE A 685 20.86 -6.80 6.25
N ASP A 686 21.04 -7.36 5.05
CA ASP A 686 20.86 -8.79 4.79
C ASP A 686 21.78 -9.65 5.66
N THR A 687 23.05 -9.25 5.77
CA THR A 687 24.08 -9.92 6.54
C THR A 687 23.80 -9.83 8.04
N GLU A 688 23.29 -8.69 8.51
CA GLU A 688 22.92 -8.52 9.92
C GLU A 688 21.72 -9.40 10.29
N ILE A 689 20.68 -9.42 9.45
CA ILE A 689 19.49 -10.26 9.66
C ILE A 689 19.87 -11.74 9.73
N GLU A 690 20.76 -12.21 8.84
CA GLU A 690 21.25 -13.60 8.84
C GLU A 690 22.05 -13.96 10.10
N SER A 691 22.57 -12.97 10.82
CA SER A 691 23.30 -13.20 12.08
C SER A 691 22.37 -13.36 13.30
N LEU A 692 21.08 -13.12 13.15
CA LEU A 692 20.08 -13.19 14.22
C LEU A 692 19.66 -14.64 14.52
N PRO A 693 19.12 -14.91 15.73
CA PRO A 693 18.42 -16.16 16.02
C PRO A 693 17.27 -16.42 15.04
N GLU A 694 17.00 -17.69 14.73
CA GLU A 694 16.06 -18.10 13.66
C GLU A 694 14.70 -17.39 13.71
N ALA A 695 14.08 -17.28 14.90
CA ALA A 695 12.80 -16.61 15.08
C ALA A 695 12.86 -15.09 14.79
N ALA A 696 13.93 -14.41 15.24
CA ALA A 696 14.10 -12.99 14.98
C ALA A 696 14.47 -12.71 13.51
N ARG A 697 15.29 -13.58 12.91
CA ARG A 697 15.63 -13.53 11.49
C ARG A 697 14.38 -13.62 10.62
N ALA A 698 13.55 -14.64 10.82
CA ALA A 698 12.34 -14.86 10.03
C ALA A 698 11.39 -13.65 10.05
N ASN A 699 11.24 -13.00 11.21
CA ASN A 699 10.42 -11.79 11.34
C ASN A 699 10.96 -10.63 10.50
N HIS A 700 12.25 -10.30 10.64
CA HIS A 700 12.85 -9.18 9.94
C HIS A 700 12.99 -9.42 8.42
N GLU A 701 13.26 -10.66 7.99
CA GLU A 701 13.21 -11.04 6.57
C GLU A 701 11.84 -10.75 5.97
N LYS A 702 10.76 -11.12 6.65
CA LYS A 702 9.40 -10.84 6.21
C LYS A 702 9.07 -9.35 6.21
N SER A 703 9.54 -8.57 7.19
CA SER A 703 9.42 -7.11 7.17
C SER A 703 10.07 -6.54 5.91
N VAL A 704 11.30 -6.94 5.62
CA VAL A 704 12.04 -6.47 4.46
C VAL A 704 11.36 -6.90 3.15
N ASP A 705 10.90 -8.15 3.05
CA ASP A 705 10.16 -8.67 1.90
C ASP A 705 8.81 -7.97 1.70
N ALA A 706 8.10 -7.63 2.78
CA ALA A 706 6.88 -6.84 2.73
C ALA A 706 7.16 -5.44 2.22
N PHE A 707 8.24 -4.80 2.70
CA PHE A 707 8.65 -3.49 2.23
C PHE A 707 9.04 -3.51 0.74
N ILE A 708 9.75 -4.55 0.29
CA ILE A 708 10.03 -4.77 -1.14
C ILE A 708 8.73 -4.97 -1.94
N SER A 709 7.76 -5.71 -1.40
CA SER A 709 6.47 -5.93 -2.06
C SER A 709 5.72 -4.61 -2.26
N LEU A 710 5.74 -3.71 -1.26
CA LEU A 710 5.16 -2.36 -1.39
C LEU A 710 5.77 -1.55 -2.53
N THR A 711 7.08 -1.69 -2.79
CA THR A 711 7.71 -1.03 -3.93
C THR A 711 7.16 -1.56 -5.26
N SER A 712 6.86 -2.85 -5.34
CA SER A 712 6.26 -3.47 -6.53
C SER A 712 4.82 -3.01 -6.71
N ASP A 713 4.05 -2.94 -5.63
CA ASP A 713 2.67 -2.44 -5.65
C ASP A 713 2.62 -0.98 -6.11
N PHE A 714 3.50 -0.13 -5.57
CA PHE A 714 3.62 1.27 -5.99
C PHE A 714 3.93 1.39 -7.49
N VAL A 715 4.92 0.64 -8.00
CA VAL A 715 5.30 0.68 -9.43
C VAL A 715 4.18 0.14 -10.33
N SER A 716 3.42 -0.86 -9.88
CA SER A 716 2.30 -1.40 -10.67
C SER A 716 1.21 -0.33 -10.91
N GLN A 717 1.00 0.56 -9.95
CA GLN A 717 0.05 1.67 -10.03
C GLN A 717 0.68 2.94 -10.63
N ASN A 718 1.99 3.09 -10.51
CA ASN A 718 2.76 4.25 -10.96
C ASN A 718 4.00 3.79 -11.75
N PRO A 719 3.87 3.34 -13.02
CA PRO A 719 4.98 2.76 -13.78
C PRO A 719 6.17 3.70 -14.01
N VAL A 720 5.94 5.02 -13.95
CA VAL A 720 6.97 6.08 -14.11
C VAL A 720 7.28 6.75 -12.76
N GLY A 721 6.89 6.14 -11.64
CA GLY A 721 6.99 6.71 -10.30
C GLY A 721 8.43 6.96 -9.86
N SER A 722 8.71 8.18 -9.39
CA SER A 722 10.00 8.56 -8.82
C SER A 722 10.16 8.14 -7.36
N LEU A 723 11.39 8.16 -6.84
CA LEU A 723 11.64 7.92 -5.40
C LEU A 723 10.90 8.91 -4.51
N ALA A 724 10.85 10.19 -4.88
CA ALA A 724 10.15 11.21 -4.11
C ALA A 724 8.65 10.95 -4.03
N GLU A 725 8.04 10.48 -5.13
CA GLU A 725 6.64 10.08 -5.16
C GLU A 725 6.40 8.83 -4.31
N PHE A 726 7.32 7.86 -4.32
CA PHE A 726 7.24 6.68 -3.47
C PHE A 726 7.30 7.02 -1.97
N LEU A 727 8.22 7.90 -1.55
CA LEU A 727 8.33 8.32 -0.14
C LEU A 727 7.11 9.12 0.32
N THR A 728 6.57 9.97 -0.57
CA THR A 728 5.31 10.69 -0.31
C THR A 728 4.15 9.71 -0.16
N TRP A 729 4.07 8.72 -1.07
CA TRP A 729 3.08 7.65 -1.02
C TRP A 729 3.19 6.82 0.27
N LEU A 730 4.40 6.42 0.69
CA LEU A 730 4.64 5.71 1.95
C LEU A 730 4.18 6.51 3.16
N THR A 731 4.51 7.80 3.21
CA THR A 731 4.09 8.69 4.31
C THR A 731 2.57 8.76 4.42
N ILE A 732 1.88 8.79 3.29
CA ILE A 732 0.41 8.79 3.25
C ILE A 732 -0.14 7.43 3.71
N MET A 733 0.43 6.32 3.21
CA MET A 733 0.00 4.97 3.59
C MET A 733 0.18 4.69 5.08
N ASP A 734 1.27 5.17 5.68
CA ASP A 734 1.54 5.05 7.11
C ASP A 734 0.53 5.86 7.93
N ALA A 735 0.27 7.12 7.54
CA ALA A 735 -0.71 7.98 8.19
C ALA A 735 -2.15 7.41 8.12
N GLU A 736 -2.49 6.71 7.04
CA GLU A 736 -3.77 6.01 6.84
C GLU A 736 -3.79 4.61 7.47
N GLN A 737 -2.76 4.22 8.23
CA GLN A 737 -2.64 2.90 8.89
C GLN A 737 -2.85 1.73 7.91
N SER A 738 -2.37 1.91 6.68
CA SER A 738 -2.50 0.93 5.59
C SER A 738 -1.25 0.08 5.40
N LEU A 739 -0.17 0.37 6.15
CA LEU A 739 1.07 -0.41 6.18
C LEU A 739 1.04 -1.40 7.34
N SER A 740 0.53 -2.60 7.08
CA SER A 740 0.57 -3.70 8.04
C SER A 740 1.80 -4.58 7.81
N MET A 741 2.41 -5.04 8.89
CA MET A 741 3.34 -6.17 8.85
C MET A 741 2.60 -7.42 8.33
N PRO A 742 3.25 -8.30 7.55
CA PRO A 742 2.69 -9.61 7.26
C PRO A 742 2.43 -10.36 8.57
N GLU A 743 1.18 -10.77 8.81
CA GLU A 743 0.84 -11.51 10.02
C GLU A 743 1.43 -12.92 9.94
N GLU A 744 2.43 -13.21 10.80
CA GLU A 744 2.76 -14.59 11.12
C GLU A 744 1.67 -15.20 12.00
N PRO A 745 1.40 -16.52 11.85
CA PRO A 745 0.74 -17.24 12.92
C PRO A 745 1.58 -17.08 14.19
N ALA A 746 0.96 -16.66 15.30
CA ALA A 746 1.63 -16.63 16.58
C ALA A 746 2.31 -17.99 16.85
N ALA A 747 3.55 -17.96 17.36
CA ALA A 747 4.27 -19.16 17.75
C ALA A 747 3.41 -20.03 18.69
N GLU A 748 3.64 -21.34 18.65
CA GLU A 748 2.79 -22.27 19.38
C GLU A 748 2.84 -21.99 20.90
N GLY A 749 1.72 -21.51 21.44
CA GLY A 749 1.60 -21.11 22.84
C GLY A 749 1.90 -19.64 23.14
N ALA A 750 2.38 -18.81 22.21
CA ALA A 750 2.61 -17.39 22.44
C ALA A 750 1.33 -16.63 22.84
N ILE A 751 1.47 -15.56 23.63
CA ILE A 751 0.35 -14.69 24.01
C ILE A 751 0.07 -13.71 22.87
N THR A 752 -1.13 -13.77 22.30
CA THR A 752 -1.51 -12.82 21.25
C THR A 752 -2.14 -11.55 21.84
N ILE A 753 -1.53 -10.40 21.62
CA ILE A 753 -2.06 -9.10 22.05
C ILE A 753 -2.70 -8.42 20.83
N MET A 754 -3.95 -7.99 20.95
CA MET A 754 -4.68 -7.41 19.82
C MET A 754 -5.79 -6.46 20.25
N THR A 755 -6.35 -5.72 19.30
CA THR A 755 -7.55 -4.94 19.58
C THR A 755 -8.79 -5.84 19.68
N VAL A 756 -9.81 -5.42 20.45
CA VAL A 756 -11.10 -6.14 20.50
C VAL A 756 -11.70 -6.32 19.10
N HIS A 757 -11.56 -5.32 18.22
CA HIS A 757 -12.04 -5.41 16.82
C HIS A 757 -11.27 -6.49 16.03
N GLY A 758 -9.95 -6.57 16.20
CA GLY A 758 -9.11 -7.60 15.56
C GLY A 758 -9.41 -9.02 16.06
N SER A 759 -9.96 -9.16 17.27
CA SER A 759 -10.32 -10.46 17.85
C SER A 759 -11.61 -11.08 17.30
N LYS A 760 -12.40 -10.32 16.53
CA LYS A 760 -13.68 -10.79 16.02
C LYS A 760 -13.51 -12.03 15.13
N GLY A 761 -14.41 -13.01 15.31
CA GLY A 761 -14.32 -14.33 14.67
C GLY A 761 -13.40 -15.32 15.42
N LEU A 762 -12.32 -14.85 16.06
CA LEU A 762 -11.37 -15.69 16.79
C LEU A 762 -11.92 -16.17 18.15
N GLY A 763 -11.22 -17.11 18.78
CA GLY A 763 -11.48 -17.54 20.16
C GLY A 763 -10.26 -18.22 20.78
N PHE A 764 -10.03 -17.95 22.07
CA PHE A 764 -8.83 -18.33 22.81
C PHE A 764 -9.21 -19.07 24.08
N ASP A 765 -8.34 -19.96 24.56
CA ASP A 765 -8.58 -20.72 25.79
C ASP A 765 -8.57 -19.82 27.02
N ILE A 766 -7.64 -18.86 27.04
CA ILE A 766 -7.42 -17.87 28.11
C ILE A 766 -7.46 -16.47 27.48
N VAL A 767 -8.28 -15.58 28.04
CA VAL A 767 -8.39 -14.18 27.59
C VAL A 767 -8.30 -13.21 28.76
N ALA A 768 -7.55 -12.13 28.59
CA ALA A 768 -7.51 -11.02 29.53
C ALA A 768 -7.94 -9.69 28.88
N ILE A 769 -8.64 -8.85 29.65
CA ILE A 769 -9.13 -7.53 29.26
C ILE A 769 -8.74 -6.51 30.35
N PRO A 770 -7.54 -5.88 30.29
CA PRO A 770 -6.97 -5.09 31.40
C PRO A 770 -7.52 -3.68 31.62
N HIS A 771 -8.01 -3.01 30.59
CA HIS A 771 -8.30 -1.57 30.67
C HIS A 771 -9.81 -1.29 30.75
N LEU A 772 -10.52 -1.98 31.66
CA LEU A 772 -11.96 -1.76 31.91
C LEU A 772 -12.19 -0.61 32.90
N THR A 773 -11.80 0.58 32.47
CA THR A 773 -12.02 1.85 33.17
C THR A 773 -12.84 2.77 32.25
N GLU A 774 -13.76 3.56 32.79
CA GLU A 774 -14.53 4.51 31.98
C GLU A 774 -13.61 5.46 31.20
N GLY A 775 -13.95 5.74 29.94
CA GLY A 775 -13.12 6.52 29.01
C GLY A 775 -12.05 5.70 28.28
N ASP A 776 -11.72 4.51 28.76
CA ASP A 776 -10.92 3.51 28.04
C ASP A 776 -11.80 2.43 27.44
N MET A 777 -12.62 1.77 28.27
CA MET A 777 -13.67 0.84 27.84
C MET A 777 -14.82 0.83 28.85
N PRO A 778 -15.97 1.44 28.54
CA PRO A 778 -16.34 2.07 27.28
C PRO A 778 -15.60 3.40 27.03
N THR A 779 -15.39 3.74 25.75
CA THR A 779 -14.86 5.06 25.35
C THR A 779 -15.92 6.16 25.43
N THR A 780 -15.51 7.43 25.44
CA THR A 780 -16.43 8.57 25.41
C THR A 780 -16.71 9.07 23.99
N LEU A 781 -17.90 9.65 23.80
CA LEU A 781 -18.29 10.28 22.53
C LEU A 781 -17.33 11.41 22.15
N ARG A 782 -16.77 11.38 20.93
CA ARG A 782 -15.78 12.36 20.46
C ARG A 782 -16.36 13.77 20.22
N SER A 783 -17.63 13.86 19.80
CA SER A 783 -18.27 15.14 19.44
C SER A 783 -19.79 15.04 19.50
N THR A 784 -20.43 16.11 19.99
CA THR A 784 -21.89 16.27 20.00
C THR A 784 -22.42 17.04 18.79
N LYS A 785 -21.54 17.44 17.85
CA LYS A 785 -21.96 18.20 16.65
C LYS A 785 -22.75 17.36 15.64
N ALA A 786 -22.78 16.03 15.79
CA ALA A 786 -23.40 15.11 14.82
C ALA A 786 -22.96 15.45 13.37
N TRP A 787 -23.83 15.27 12.37
CA TRP A 787 -23.50 15.50 10.96
C TRP A 787 -23.06 16.93 10.60
N LEU A 788 -23.18 17.91 11.50
CA LEU A 788 -22.61 19.25 11.29
C LEU A 788 -21.08 19.27 11.40
N SER A 789 -20.43 18.20 11.88
CA SER A 789 -18.97 18.09 11.74
C SER A 789 -18.56 17.93 10.27
N GLY A 790 -17.31 18.27 9.96
CA GLY A 790 -16.79 18.18 8.58
C GLY A 790 -16.88 16.76 8.01
N GLY A 791 -17.05 16.66 6.68
CA GLY A 791 -17.00 15.39 5.94
C GLY A 791 -18.21 14.46 6.08
N MET A 792 -19.07 14.65 7.08
CA MET A 792 -20.22 13.77 7.31
C MET A 792 -21.45 14.14 6.48
N LEU A 793 -22.11 13.11 5.93
CA LEU A 793 -23.38 13.21 5.21
C LEU A 793 -24.52 13.58 6.16
N PRO A 794 -25.45 14.48 5.77
CA PRO A 794 -26.62 14.79 6.58
C PRO A 794 -27.46 13.56 6.92
N TYR A 795 -27.82 13.42 8.20
CA TYR A 795 -28.56 12.25 8.69
C TYR A 795 -29.84 11.93 7.92
N PRO A 796 -30.66 12.90 7.46
CA PRO A 796 -31.89 12.58 6.70
C PRO A 796 -31.65 11.91 5.34
N LEU A 797 -30.44 12.07 4.78
CA LEU A 797 -30.02 11.50 3.50
C LEU A 797 -29.33 10.13 3.65
N ARG A 798 -28.99 9.72 4.86
CA ARG A 798 -28.41 8.40 5.08
C ARG A 798 -29.49 7.33 4.96
N GLY A 799 -29.18 6.19 4.34
CA GLY A 799 -30.12 5.07 4.26
C GLY A 799 -30.45 4.44 5.63
N ASP A 800 -29.50 4.52 6.57
CA ASP A 800 -29.65 4.08 7.97
C ASP A 800 -30.29 5.12 8.90
N ARG A 801 -30.89 6.21 8.37
CA ARG A 801 -31.46 7.33 9.14
C ARG A 801 -32.45 6.94 10.25
N HIS A 802 -33.10 5.78 10.14
CA HIS A 802 -34.03 5.28 11.14
C HIS A 802 -33.34 4.63 12.35
N HIS A 803 -32.02 4.44 12.27
CA HIS A 803 -31.18 3.75 13.25
C HIS A 803 -30.24 4.69 14.01
N ILE A 804 -30.12 5.93 13.56
CA ILE A 804 -29.31 6.98 14.16
C ILE A 804 -30.21 8.07 14.78
N PRO A 805 -29.69 8.89 15.70
CA PRO A 805 -30.44 10.01 16.29
C PRO A 805 -31.06 10.92 15.23
N ARG A 806 -32.32 11.32 15.42
CA ARG A 806 -33.02 12.19 14.45
C ARG A 806 -32.48 13.62 14.56
N PHE A 807 -31.83 14.10 13.50
CA PHE A 807 -31.33 15.47 13.43
C PHE A 807 -31.52 16.04 12.03
N ASP A 808 -32.71 16.54 11.76
CA ASP A 808 -33.13 17.13 10.48
C ASP A 808 -33.35 18.62 10.65
N LEU A 809 -32.48 19.45 10.06
CA LEU A 809 -32.53 20.91 10.22
C LEU A 809 -33.66 21.58 9.43
N THR A 810 -34.40 20.83 8.61
CA THR A 810 -35.59 21.34 7.93
C THR A 810 -36.86 21.28 8.80
N ASP A 811 -36.78 20.63 9.96
CA ASP A 811 -37.89 20.57 10.91
C ASP A 811 -38.16 21.95 11.52
N SER A 812 -39.44 22.34 11.54
CA SER A 812 -39.96 23.58 12.12
C SER A 812 -39.48 23.90 13.55
N ARG A 813 -39.02 22.90 14.31
CA ARG A 813 -38.38 23.08 15.62
C ARG A 813 -37.02 23.81 15.56
N PHE A 814 -36.38 23.91 14.39
CA PHE A 814 -35.06 24.49 14.19
C PHE A 814 -35.09 25.82 13.43
N ALA A 815 -36.03 26.69 13.80
CA ALA A 815 -36.23 27.98 13.14
C ALA A 815 -35.08 28.99 13.38
N THR A 816 -34.29 28.82 14.45
CA THR A 816 -33.14 29.65 14.79
C THR A 816 -31.94 28.80 15.22
N GLU A 817 -30.70 29.32 15.15
CA GLU A 817 -29.55 28.54 15.63
C GLU A 817 -29.58 28.33 17.15
N GLU A 818 -30.28 29.17 17.90
CA GLU A 818 -30.46 28.98 19.34
C GLU A 818 -31.26 27.72 19.64
N ASP A 819 -32.24 27.38 18.80
CA ASP A 819 -33.01 26.13 18.89
C ASP A 819 -32.11 24.92 18.60
N ILE A 820 -31.25 25.02 17.59
CA ILE A 820 -30.29 23.98 17.20
C ILE A 820 -29.29 23.75 18.34
N GLU A 821 -28.67 24.82 18.86
CA GLU A 821 -27.72 24.71 19.96
C GLU A 821 -28.36 24.14 21.22
N ALA A 822 -29.60 24.53 21.54
CA ALA A 822 -30.34 23.99 22.68
C ALA A 822 -30.58 22.49 22.51
N TYR A 823 -30.97 22.05 21.32
CA TYR A 823 -31.13 20.63 21.01
C TYR A 823 -29.81 19.84 21.11
N GLN A 824 -28.73 20.37 20.53
CA GLN A 824 -27.40 19.77 20.57
C GLN A 824 -26.87 19.60 22.00
N LYS A 825 -27.14 20.56 22.89
CA LYS A 825 -26.70 20.54 24.29
C LYS A 825 -27.56 19.64 25.19
N SER A 826 -28.76 19.25 24.74
CA SER A 826 -29.72 18.45 25.51
C SER A 826 -30.05 17.14 24.80
N GLU A 827 -31.20 17.03 24.16
CA GLU A 827 -31.79 15.80 23.64
C GLU A 827 -30.89 15.10 22.61
N LEU A 828 -30.18 15.81 21.72
CA LEU A 828 -29.26 15.16 20.77
C LEU A 828 -28.04 14.54 21.47
N LYS A 829 -27.46 15.23 22.46
CA LYS A 829 -26.33 14.71 23.23
C LYS A 829 -26.72 13.43 23.97
N GLU A 830 -27.92 13.40 24.55
CA GLU A 830 -28.47 12.21 25.21
C GLU A 830 -28.65 11.04 24.23
N GLN A 831 -29.26 11.29 23.07
CA GLN A 831 -29.46 10.27 22.03
C GLN A 831 -28.13 9.74 21.48
N LEU A 832 -27.15 10.62 21.22
CA LEU A 832 -25.81 10.22 20.75
C LEU A 832 -25.05 9.42 21.80
N ASN A 833 -25.12 9.80 23.08
CA ASN A 833 -24.50 9.05 24.17
C ASN A 833 -25.13 7.67 24.33
N LEU A 834 -26.46 7.56 24.26
CA LEU A 834 -27.15 6.28 24.30
C LEU A 834 -26.75 5.38 23.13
N HIS A 835 -26.73 5.94 21.91
CA HIS A 835 -26.30 5.20 20.72
C HIS A 835 -24.85 4.73 20.84
N HIS A 836 -23.93 5.59 21.28
CA HIS A 836 -22.53 5.25 21.51
C HIS A 836 -22.35 4.18 22.60
N ALA A 837 -23.11 4.28 23.69
CA ALA A 837 -23.07 3.28 24.77
C ALA A 837 -23.54 1.89 24.28
N ILE A 838 -24.55 1.83 23.42
CA ILE A 838 -24.99 0.57 22.78
C ILE A 838 -23.88 -0.03 21.91
N GLU A 839 -23.18 0.77 21.11
CA GLU A 839 -22.05 0.29 20.30
C GLU A 839 -20.90 -0.23 21.17
N GLU A 840 -20.52 0.49 22.22
CA GLU A 840 -19.46 0.05 23.14
C GLU A 840 -19.85 -1.21 23.93
N ARG A 841 -21.14 -1.41 24.23
CA ARG A 841 -21.67 -2.64 24.85
C ARG A 841 -21.54 -3.85 23.92
N ARG A 842 -21.76 -3.69 22.61
CA ARG A 842 -21.48 -4.75 21.62
C ARG A 842 -19.98 -5.10 21.58
N ILE A 843 -19.11 -4.11 21.69
CA ILE A 843 -17.65 -4.34 21.80
C ILE A 843 -17.32 -5.13 23.08
N GLY A 844 -17.94 -4.79 24.22
CA GLY A 844 -17.83 -5.56 25.47
C GLY A 844 -18.25 -7.02 25.31
N TYR A 845 -19.42 -7.26 24.71
CA TYR A 845 -19.90 -8.61 24.42
C TYR A 845 -18.95 -9.39 23.50
N VAL A 846 -18.43 -8.76 22.44
CA VAL A 846 -17.43 -9.40 21.55
C VAL A 846 -16.19 -9.79 22.34
N ALA A 847 -15.65 -8.90 23.18
CA ALA A 847 -14.43 -9.15 23.94
C ALA A 847 -14.57 -10.36 24.89
N VAL A 848 -15.64 -10.39 25.69
CA VAL A 848 -15.92 -11.49 26.64
C VAL A 848 -16.12 -12.82 25.91
N THR A 849 -16.86 -12.82 24.81
CA THR A 849 -17.17 -14.06 24.06
C THR A 849 -15.98 -14.67 23.32
N ARG A 850 -14.80 -14.02 23.33
CA ARG A 850 -13.56 -14.61 22.80
C ARG A 850 -12.98 -15.69 23.71
N ALA A 851 -13.29 -15.67 25.01
CA ALA A 851 -12.74 -16.59 26.00
C ALA A 851 -13.45 -17.95 26.02
N LYS A 852 -12.74 -19.07 25.88
CA LYS A 852 -13.35 -20.41 25.97
C LYS A 852 -13.48 -20.88 27.42
N GLN A 853 -12.40 -20.80 28.22
CA GLN A 853 -12.33 -21.43 29.55
C GLN A 853 -11.98 -20.45 30.67
N GLN A 854 -11.04 -19.53 30.44
CA GLN A 854 -10.60 -18.58 31.46
C GLN A 854 -10.70 -17.14 30.92
N LEU A 855 -11.30 -16.26 31.73
CA LEU A 855 -11.50 -14.85 31.42
C LEU A 855 -11.01 -14.00 32.59
N TRP A 856 -10.19 -12.99 32.32
CA TRP A 856 -9.76 -12.01 33.31
C TRP A 856 -10.17 -10.61 32.89
N LEU A 857 -10.84 -9.90 33.79
CA LEU A 857 -11.39 -8.57 33.60
C LEU A 857 -10.71 -7.64 34.61
N GLY A 858 -9.83 -6.78 34.11
CA GLY A 858 -9.05 -5.85 34.93
C GLY A 858 -9.49 -4.41 34.71
N GLY A 859 -9.37 -3.58 35.75
CA GLY A 859 -9.48 -2.13 35.65
C GLY A 859 -8.63 -1.43 36.70
N SER A 860 -8.31 -0.15 36.48
CA SER A 860 -7.51 0.65 37.42
C SER A 860 -8.14 2.00 37.71
N LEU A 861 -8.09 2.46 38.97
CA LEU A 861 -8.61 3.75 39.41
C LEU A 861 -7.83 4.91 38.80
N PHE A 862 -6.51 4.83 38.77
CA PHE A 862 -5.62 5.81 38.15
C PHE A 862 -5.05 5.27 36.83
N THR A 863 -5.04 6.14 35.83
CA THR A 863 -4.47 5.86 34.50
C THR A 863 -3.48 6.99 34.15
N THR A 864 -3.20 7.23 32.87
CA THR A 864 -2.44 8.42 32.45
C THR A 864 -3.17 9.74 32.75
N ARG A 865 -4.47 9.68 33.03
CA ARG A 865 -5.32 10.83 33.35
C ARG A 865 -5.05 11.37 34.76
N GLN A 866 -5.23 12.68 34.94
CA GLN A 866 -4.95 13.37 36.21
C GLN A 866 -5.95 13.07 37.33
N ASN A 867 -7.21 12.77 37.00
CA ASN A 867 -8.28 12.54 37.96
C ASN A 867 -8.52 11.05 38.20
N LYS A 868 -9.06 10.72 39.38
CA LYS A 868 -9.62 9.40 39.71
C LYS A 868 -10.65 9.01 38.64
N ASN A 869 -10.55 7.79 38.12
CA ASN A 869 -11.48 7.25 37.14
C ASN A 869 -12.52 6.34 37.82
N GLU A 870 -13.64 6.12 37.14
CA GLU A 870 -14.65 5.13 37.52
C GLU A 870 -14.39 3.80 36.79
N PHE A 871 -14.72 2.68 37.44
CA PHE A 871 -14.63 1.36 36.82
C PHE A 871 -15.69 1.18 35.75
N SER A 872 -15.37 0.35 34.75
CA SER A 872 -16.31 0.07 33.66
C SER A 872 -17.61 -0.56 34.19
N PRO A 873 -18.78 -0.22 33.62
CA PRO A 873 -20.02 -0.95 33.91
C PRO A 873 -19.86 -2.46 33.64
N PHE A 874 -19.00 -2.87 32.70
CA PHE A 874 -18.77 -4.29 32.42
C PHE A 874 -18.08 -5.04 33.58
N LEU A 875 -17.27 -4.36 34.40
CA LEU A 875 -16.71 -4.96 35.62
C LEU A 875 -17.78 -5.14 36.70
N HIS A 876 -18.64 -4.14 36.90
CA HIS A 876 -19.76 -4.22 37.83
C HIS A 876 -20.74 -5.34 37.45
N GLU A 877 -21.11 -5.42 36.18
CA GLU A 877 -21.99 -6.48 35.64
C GLU A 877 -21.36 -7.88 35.80
N ALA A 878 -20.05 -8.00 35.61
CA ALA A 878 -19.34 -9.26 35.85
C ALA A 878 -19.35 -9.65 37.34
N ALA A 879 -19.07 -8.70 38.25
CA ALA A 879 -19.12 -8.94 39.68
C ALA A 879 -20.51 -9.38 40.15
N GLU A 880 -21.56 -8.72 39.66
CA GLU A 880 -22.97 -9.04 39.93
C GLU A 880 -23.29 -10.50 39.56
N VAL A 881 -22.98 -10.91 38.33
CA VAL A 881 -23.28 -12.26 37.81
C VAL A 881 -22.49 -13.34 38.54
N LEU A 882 -21.26 -13.03 38.95
CA LEU A 882 -20.40 -13.94 39.68
C LEU A 882 -20.74 -13.99 41.18
N ASN A 883 -21.71 -13.21 41.65
CA ASN A 883 -22.08 -13.06 43.06
C ASN A 883 -20.90 -12.60 43.94
N LEU A 884 -20.06 -11.71 43.40
CA LEU A 884 -19.00 -11.02 44.14
C LEU A 884 -19.56 -9.75 44.76
N ASP A 885 -19.09 -9.38 45.95
CA ASP A 885 -19.46 -8.10 46.58
C ASP A 885 -18.71 -6.94 45.89
N PRO A 886 -19.38 -6.04 45.14
CA PRO A 886 -18.70 -4.97 44.44
C PRO A 886 -17.92 -4.03 45.36
N ASP A 887 -18.36 -3.87 46.61
CA ASP A 887 -17.68 -3.03 47.61
C ASP A 887 -16.36 -3.66 48.09
N GLU A 888 -16.16 -4.97 47.85
CA GLU A 888 -14.92 -5.68 48.12
C GLU A 888 -14.03 -5.76 46.88
N VAL A 889 -14.57 -6.16 45.73
CA VAL A 889 -13.76 -6.44 44.52
C VAL A 889 -13.50 -5.22 43.63
N LEU A 890 -14.27 -4.14 43.76
CA LEU A 890 -14.10 -2.88 43.01
C LEU A 890 -13.77 -1.71 43.94
N ASN A 891 -13.17 -2.01 45.10
CA ASN A 891 -12.63 -1.01 46.02
C ASN A 891 -11.20 -1.36 46.42
N PRO A 892 -10.19 -1.09 45.57
CA PRO A 892 -8.81 -1.47 45.84
C PRO A 892 -8.13 -0.65 46.97
N GLY A 893 -8.86 0.27 47.63
CA GLY A 893 -8.39 1.04 48.79
C GLY A 893 -9.12 2.37 48.97
N ASP A 894 -9.52 2.71 50.20
CA ASP A 894 -10.46 3.81 50.52
C ASP A 894 -9.81 5.16 50.90
N ASP A 895 -8.47 5.28 51.01
CA ASP A 895 -7.89 6.36 51.84
C ASP A 895 -6.98 7.42 51.18
N ASP A 896 -6.70 7.42 49.88
CA ASP A 896 -5.92 8.51 49.27
C ASP A 896 -6.58 9.10 48.01
N THR A 897 -7.09 10.33 48.17
CA THR A 897 -7.48 11.20 47.05
C THR A 897 -6.29 11.72 46.25
N GLU A 898 -5.06 11.39 46.67
CA GLU A 898 -3.83 11.85 46.04
C GLU A 898 -3.35 10.85 44.99
N ARG A 899 -3.10 11.37 43.79
CA ARG A 899 -2.55 10.61 42.66
C ARG A 899 -1.15 10.11 43.04
N PRO A 900 -0.82 8.81 42.88
CA PRO A 900 0.53 8.30 43.14
C PRO A 900 1.59 9.04 42.31
N GLU A 901 2.71 9.42 42.91
CA GLU A 901 3.85 10.01 42.20
C GLU A 901 4.54 8.93 41.35
N GLY A 902 4.73 9.20 40.06
CA GLY A 902 5.46 8.31 39.16
C GLY A 902 6.88 8.77 38.90
N GLU A 903 7.83 7.84 38.87
CA GLU A 903 9.18 8.11 38.35
C GLU A 903 9.17 8.13 36.82
N ALA A 904 9.86 9.10 36.21
CA ALA A 904 10.02 9.14 34.76
C ALA A 904 11.00 8.05 34.31
N ILE A 905 10.58 7.19 33.37
CA ILE A 905 11.51 6.27 32.71
C ILE A 905 12.51 7.08 31.87
N SER A 906 13.75 7.12 32.33
CA SER A 906 14.87 7.61 31.54
C SER A 906 15.62 6.44 30.93
N VAL A 907 15.79 6.44 29.61
CA VAL A 907 16.70 5.50 28.93
C VAL A 907 18.05 6.19 28.73
N GLU A 908 19.14 5.56 29.16
CA GLU A 908 20.50 6.08 28.94
C GLU A 908 20.91 5.83 27.48
N TRP A 909 21.23 6.89 26.73
CA TRP A 909 21.84 6.81 25.41
C TRP A 909 23.24 7.46 25.40
N PRO A 910 24.27 6.80 24.82
CA PRO A 910 24.23 5.46 24.23
C PRO A 910 24.08 4.38 25.31
N LYS A 911 23.35 3.29 24.99
CA LYS A 911 23.19 2.15 25.90
C LYS A 911 24.57 1.58 26.23
N ARG A 912 24.93 1.52 27.51
CA ARG A 912 26.17 0.86 27.93
C ARG A 912 26.00 -0.64 27.71
N ALA A 913 26.92 -1.22 26.94
CA ALA A 913 26.99 -2.68 26.83
C ALA A 913 27.17 -3.26 28.23
N ASP A 914 26.36 -4.26 28.57
CA ASP A 914 26.55 -4.97 29.82
C ASP A 914 27.83 -5.83 29.77
N ALA A 915 28.21 -6.39 30.91
CA ALA A 915 29.46 -7.16 31.00
C ALA A 915 29.46 -8.41 30.11
N ALA A 916 28.30 -9.02 29.85
CA ALA A 916 28.17 -10.21 29.02
C ALA A 916 28.28 -9.84 27.53
N GLU A 917 27.61 -8.78 27.10
CA GLU A 917 27.68 -8.25 25.74
C GLU A 917 29.09 -7.75 25.41
N ALA A 918 29.74 -7.04 26.34
CA ALA A 918 31.13 -6.61 26.19
C ALA A 918 32.10 -7.80 26.09
N ALA A 919 31.92 -8.84 26.91
CA ALA A 919 32.72 -10.06 26.83
C ALA A 919 32.52 -10.79 25.49
N ARG A 920 31.26 -10.90 25.03
CA ARG A 920 30.93 -11.52 23.75
C ARG A 920 31.51 -10.74 22.57
N ARG A 921 31.43 -9.41 22.58
CA ARG A 921 32.05 -8.55 21.56
C ARG A 921 33.58 -8.71 21.55
N ALA A 922 34.22 -8.80 22.72
CA ALA A 922 35.65 -9.03 22.82
C ALA A 922 36.06 -10.41 22.30
N GLU A 923 35.29 -11.44 22.61
CA GLU A 923 35.46 -12.80 22.08
C GLU A 923 35.35 -12.82 20.55
N LEU A 924 34.26 -12.28 19.99
CA LEU A 924 34.04 -12.21 18.54
C LEU A 924 35.10 -11.39 17.83
N THR A 925 35.52 -10.26 18.42
CA THR A 925 36.63 -9.44 17.88
C THR A 925 37.95 -10.23 17.91
N GLY A 926 38.18 -11.00 18.98
CA GLY A 926 39.33 -11.89 19.09
C GLY A 926 39.31 -13.01 18.04
N MET A 927 38.15 -13.63 17.82
CA MET A 927 37.94 -14.64 16.78
C MET A 927 38.15 -14.05 15.39
N PHE A 928 37.60 -12.87 15.11
CA PHE A 928 37.76 -12.19 13.82
C PHE A 928 39.22 -11.79 13.57
N ALA A 929 39.90 -11.23 14.58
CA ALA A 929 41.32 -10.90 14.50
C ALA A 929 42.20 -12.15 14.32
N ALA A 930 41.83 -13.28 14.95
CA ALA A 930 42.48 -14.56 14.73
C ALA A 930 42.23 -15.06 13.30
N ALA A 931 40.99 -15.03 12.82
CA ALA A 931 40.64 -15.41 11.44
C ALA A 931 41.39 -14.57 10.39
N LEU A 932 41.52 -13.25 10.60
CA LEU A 932 42.31 -12.38 9.73
C LEU A 932 43.80 -12.74 9.70
N ARG A 933 44.36 -13.20 10.84
CA ARG A 933 45.75 -13.68 10.90
C ARG A 933 45.92 -15.05 10.24
N LEU A 934 44.88 -15.86 10.24
CA LEU A 934 44.82 -17.17 9.58
C LEU A 934 44.54 -17.05 8.08
N LYS A 935 44.22 -15.87 7.54
CA LYS A 935 43.95 -15.66 6.10
C LYS A 935 45.05 -16.23 5.18
N PRO A 936 46.35 -16.03 5.45
CA PRO A 936 47.42 -16.64 4.64
C PRO A 936 47.46 -18.16 4.76
N GLU A 937 47.09 -18.71 5.91
CA GLU A 937 47.02 -20.15 6.17
C GLU A 937 45.78 -20.78 5.51
N LEU A 938 44.66 -20.05 5.43
CA LEU A 938 43.46 -20.41 4.66
C LEU A 938 43.72 -20.40 3.14
N GLU A 939 44.47 -19.40 2.66
CA GLU A 939 44.95 -19.35 1.26
C GLU A 939 45.85 -20.57 0.97
N GLN A 940 46.75 -20.94 1.88
CA GLN A 940 47.54 -22.17 1.78
C GLN A 940 46.71 -23.45 1.90
N LEU A 941 45.68 -23.48 2.75
CA LEU A 941 44.82 -24.64 2.94
C LEU A 941 43.95 -24.87 1.70
N ALA A 942 43.47 -23.80 1.05
CA ALA A 942 42.74 -23.88 -0.22
C ALA A 942 43.62 -24.41 -1.37
N GLU A 943 44.92 -24.15 -1.33
CA GLU A 943 45.89 -24.73 -2.27
C GLU A 943 46.24 -26.19 -1.92
N SER A 944 46.08 -26.58 -0.65
CA SER A 944 46.31 -27.95 -0.20
C SER A 944 45.12 -28.87 -0.55
N HIS A 945 45.39 -30.14 -0.85
CA HIS A 945 44.39 -31.20 -1.00
C HIS A 945 44.48 -32.06 0.27
N PRO A 946 43.67 -31.82 1.32
CA PRO A 946 43.74 -32.59 2.56
C PRO A 946 43.42 -34.07 2.30
N ASP A 947 44.04 -34.99 3.06
CA ASP A 947 43.71 -36.42 3.01
C ASP A 947 42.21 -36.65 3.31
N GLU A 948 41.56 -37.55 2.56
CA GLU A 948 40.11 -37.87 2.65
C GLU A 948 39.65 -38.33 4.06
N ASP A 949 40.57 -38.72 4.93
CA ASP A 949 40.28 -39.23 6.27
C ASP A 949 39.99 -38.14 7.32
N ASP A 950 40.24 -36.85 7.04
CA ASP A 950 39.90 -35.73 7.93
C ASP A 950 38.79 -34.84 7.33
N SER A 951 37.55 -35.31 7.52
CA SER A 951 36.32 -34.69 6.99
C SER A 951 36.17 -33.20 7.32
N ALA A 952 36.66 -32.74 8.48
CA ALA A 952 36.54 -31.34 8.88
C ALA A 952 37.55 -30.44 8.13
N ALA A 953 38.77 -30.92 7.92
CA ALA A 953 39.79 -30.21 7.16
C ALA A 953 39.41 -30.11 5.66
N ALA A 954 38.83 -31.17 5.10
CA ALA A 954 38.33 -31.20 3.73
C ALA A 954 37.17 -30.21 3.49
N GLU A 955 36.20 -30.13 4.41
CA GLU A 955 35.09 -29.16 4.33
C GLU A 955 35.59 -27.71 4.41
N ILE A 956 36.51 -27.42 5.33
CA ILE A 956 37.09 -26.07 5.48
C ILE A 956 37.90 -25.68 4.22
N ALA A 957 38.68 -26.60 3.65
CA ALA A 957 39.42 -26.36 2.42
C ALA A 957 38.50 -26.12 1.22
N ALA A 958 37.40 -26.87 1.10
CA ALA A 958 36.40 -26.68 0.04
C ALA A 958 35.70 -25.31 0.14
N LEU A 959 35.31 -24.88 1.36
CA LEU A 959 34.74 -23.56 1.60
C LEU A 959 35.73 -22.43 1.31
N ALA A 960 37.00 -22.61 1.69
CA ALA A 960 38.07 -21.65 1.39
C ALA A 960 38.35 -21.53 -0.12
N GLN A 961 38.37 -22.65 -0.85
CA GLN A 961 38.48 -22.68 -2.32
C GLN A 961 37.30 -21.97 -2.98
N MET A 962 36.07 -22.21 -2.52
CA MET A 962 34.88 -21.56 -3.05
C MET A 962 34.89 -20.05 -2.80
N ALA A 963 35.30 -19.61 -1.60
CA ALA A 963 35.42 -18.19 -1.26
C ALA A 963 36.48 -17.47 -2.12
N LEU A 964 37.64 -18.09 -2.32
CA LEU A 964 38.70 -17.54 -3.17
C LEU A 964 38.30 -17.53 -4.65
N ALA A 965 37.59 -18.57 -5.13
CA ALA A 965 37.05 -18.60 -6.48
C ALA A 965 36.04 -17.48 -6.72
N LEU A 966 35.10 -17.26 -5.80
CA LEU A 966 34.16 -16.13 -5.84
C LEU A 966 34.86 -14.77 -5.82
N GLN A 967 35.92 -14.63 -5.03
CA GLN A 967 36.70 -13.39 -4.97
C GLN A 967 37.47 -13.15 -6.28
N ALA A 968 38.07 -14.19 -6.86
CA ALA A 968 38.73 -14.13 -8.15
C ALA A 968 37.74 -13.82 -9.29
N GLU A 969 36.55 -14.41 -9.24
CA GLU A 969 35.48 -14.17 -10.21
C GLU A 969 34.97 -12.72 -10.15
N ARG A 970 34.77 -12.16 -8.95
CA ARG A 970 34.44 -10.72 -8.75
C ARG A 970 35.55 -9.80 -9.26
N ALA A 971 36.82 -10.15 -9.03
CA ALA A 971 37.95 -9.38 -9.55
C ALA A 971 38.01 -9.42 -11.09
N LYS A 972 37.71 -10.58 -11.68
CA LYS A 972 37.67 -10.78 -13.14
C LYS A 972 36.52 -10.02 -13.81
N GLN A 973 35.33 -10.00 -13.19
CA GLN A 973 34.18 -9.21 -13.63
C GLN A 973 34.43 -7.69 -13.58
N ALA A 974 35.37 -7.22 -12.75
CA ALA A 974 35.75 -5.80 -12.71
C ALA A 974 36.63 -5.37 -13.90
N GLU A 975 37.28 -6.32 -14.60
CA GLU A 975 38.20 -6.11 -15.72
C GLU A 975 37.59 -6.42 -17.11
N GLU A 976 36.67 -7.39 -17.23
CA GLU A 976 36.05 -7.79 -18.51
C GLU A 976 34.64 -7.20 -18.68
N PHE A 977 34.50 -6.09 -19.42
CA PHE A 977 33.18 -5.68 -19.93
C PHE A 977 32.86 -6.54 -21.17
N PRO A 978 31.78 -7.36 -21.16
CA PRO A 978 31.49 -8.27 -22.25
C PRO A 978 31.18 -7.49 -23.53
N LEU A 979 31.63 -8.00 -24.68
CA LEU A 979 31.27 -7.42 -25.97
C LEU A 979 29.76 -7.58 -26.19
N PRO A 980 29.06 -6.54 -26.69
CA PRO A 980 27.67 -6.66 -27.09
C PRO A 980 27.48 -7.77 -28.13
N SER A 981 26.36 -8.49 -28.05
CA SER A 981 25.99 -9.50 -29.04
C SER A 981 25.71 -8.93 -30.44
N ARG A 982 25.61 -7.60 -30.55
CA ARG A 982 25.42 -6.85 -31.80
C ARG A 982 26.44 -5.72 -31.89
N LEU A 983 27.32 -5.77 -32.89
CA LEU A 983 28.37 -4.77 -33.13
C LEU A 983 28.27 -4.24 -34.56
N SER A 984 28.38 -2.92 -34.75
CA SER A 984 28.44 -2.35 -36.10
C SER A 984 29.76 -2.74 -36.79
N ALA A 985 29.79 -2.74 -38.13
CA ALA A 985 31.02 -2.97 -38.88
C ALA A 985 32.14 -1.97 -38.48
N THR A 986 31.78 -0.72 -38.19
CA THR A 986 32.72 0.29 -37.66
C THR A 986 33.20 -0.03 -36.24
N GLY A 987 32.31 -0.54 -35.38
CA GLY A 987 32.68 -1.00 -34.03
C GLY A 987 33.65 -2.17 -34.06
N LEU A 988 33.55 -3.07 -35.04
CA LEU A 988 34.53 -4.14 -35.24
C LEU A 988 35.90 -3.64 -35.75
N VAL A 989 35.92 -2.60 -36.60
CA VAL A 989 37.18 -1.96 -37.00
C VAL A 989 37.86 -1.31 -35.79
N GLN A 990 37.11 -0.59 -34.96
CA GLN A 990 37.63 0.00 -33.71
C GLN A 990 38.13 -1.06 -32.72
N LEU A 991 37.41 -2.19 -32.61
CA LEU A 991 37.82 -3.33 -31.81
C LEU A 991 39.15 -3.93 -32.31
N ALA A 992 39.38 -3.96 -33.62
CA ALA A 992 40.63 -4.47 -34.20
C ALA A 992 41.81 -3.51 -34.05
N GLU A 993 41.55 -2.19 -34.07
CA GLU A 993 42.56 -1.13 -33.90
C GLU A 993 43.08 -1.06 -32.45
N ASP A 994 42.18 -1.00 -31.45
CA ASP A 994 42.53 -1.03 -30.02
C ASP A 994 41.42 -1.70 -29.18
N PRO A 995 41.53 -3.00 -28.90
CA PRO A 995 40.51 -3.75 -28.15
C PRO A 995 40.30 -3.25 -26.72
N GLN A 996 41.32 -2.64 -26.10
CA GLN A 996 41.26 -2.17 -24.72
C GLN A 996 40.62 -0.78 -24.64
N ALA A 997 40.91 0.11 -25.58
CA ALA A 997 40.25 1.40 -25.68
C ALA A 997 38.75 1.24 -25.98
N TYR A 998 38.37 0.36 -26.91
CA TYR A 998 36.97 0.14 -27.27
C TYR A 998 36.15 -0.41 -26.09
N ARG A 999 36.68 -1.38 -25.33
CA ARG A 999 36.02 -1.91 -24.11
C ARG A 999 35.87 -0.85 -23.01
N ARG A 1000 36.81 0.10 -22.89
CA ARG A 1000 36.70 1.24 -21.96
C ARG A 1000 35.62 2.23 -22.39
N GLU A 1001 35.47 2.47 -23.69
CA GLU A 1001 34.41 3.32 -24.24
C GLU A 1001 33.02 2.69 -24.03
N LEU A 1002 32.87 1.38 -24.24
CA LEU A 1002 31.64 0.64 -23.91
C LEU A 1002 31.26 0.73 -22.42
N ARG A 1003 32.26 0.77 -21.53
CA ARG A 1003 32.03 0.92 -20.07
C ARG A 1003 31.57 2.33 -19.68
N ARG A 1004 31.87 3.35 -20.48
CA ARG A 1004 31.49 4.76 -20.25
C ARG A 1004 31.21 5.48 -21.58
N PRO A 1005 30.06 5.20 -22.22
CA PRO A 1005 29.72 5.84 -23.49
C PRO A 1005 29.48 7.33 -23.24
N MET A 1006 30.32 8.17 -23.83
CA MET A 1006 30.16 9.63 -23.81
C MET A 1006 29.47 10.07 -25.11
N PRO A 1007 28.43 10.92 -25.06
CA PRO A 1007 27.82 11.47 -26.27
C PRO A 1007 28.86 12.23 -27.11
N GLN A 1008 29.13 11.73 -28.31
CA GLN A 1008 29.99 12.41 -29.29
C GLN A 1008 29.12 13.32 -30.16
N GLY A 1009 29.54 14.57 -30.37
CA GLY A 1009 28.83 15.48 -31.28
C GLY A 1009 28.86 14.97 -32.74
N PRO A 1010 27.87 15.32 -33.58
CA PRO A 1010 27.84 14.90 -34.98
C PRO A 1010 29.07 15.44 -35.74
N SER A 1011 29.89 14.53 -36.28
CA SER A 1011 31.08 14.88 -37.05
C SER A 1011 30.71 15.47 -38.41
N HIS A 1012 31.30 16.62 -38.78
CA HIS A 1012 31.10 17.26 -40.09
C HIS A 1012 31.43 16.31 -41.26
N ALA A 1013 32.43 15.44 -41.10
CA ALA A 1013 32.81 14.46 -42.12
C ALA A 1013 31.77 13.34 -42.26
N ALA A 1014 31.12 12.93 -41.18
CA ALA A 1014 30.07 11.92 -41.19
C ALA A 1014 28.79 12.45 -41.86
N GLY A 1015 28.45 13.72 -41.62
CA GLY A 1015 27.33 14.40 -42.30
C GLY A 1015 27.53 14.48 -43.82
N LEU A 1016 28.75 14.84 -44.27
CA LEU A 1016 29.08 14.90 -45.70
C LEU A 1016 29.05 13.51 -46.37
N GLY A 1017 29.52 12.48 -45.67
CA GLY A 1017 29.42 11.08 -46.11
C GLY A 1017 27.98 10.65 -46.33
N THR A 1018 27.13 10.81 -45.31
CA THR A 1018 25.71 10.41 -45.36
C THR A 1018 24.97 11.05 -46.54
N ALA A 1019 25.17 12.35 -46.76
CA ALA A 1019 24.55 13.05 -47.89
C ALA A 1019 25.06 12.57 -49.26
N PHE A 1020 26.34 12.22 -49.36
CA PHE A 1020 26.90 11.65 -50.59
C PHE A 1020 26.28 10.28 -50.92
N HIS A 1021 26.16 9.38 -49.93
CA HIS A 1021 25.52 8.07 -50.15
C HIS A 1021 24.05 8.19 -50.57
N ALA A 1022 23.28 9.09 -49.94
CA ALA A 1022 21.90 9.37 -50.35
C ALA A 1022 21.80 9.91 -51.80
N TRP A 1023 22.78 10.70 -52.23
CA TRP A 1023 22.87 11.14 -53.63
C TRP A 1023 23.21 9.99 -54.59
N VAL A 1024 24.12 9.08 -54.22
CA VAL A 1024 24.48 7.93 -55.08
C VAL A 1024 23.32 6.93 -55.22
N GLU A 1025 22.54 6.72 -54.15
CA GLU A 1025 21.32 5.89 -54.20
C GLU A 1025 20.32 6.43 -55.24
N ASN A 1026 20.12 7.76 -55.23
CA ASN A 1026 19.31 8.45 -56.24
C ASN A 1026 19.93 8.40 -57.65
N PHE A 1027 21.26 8.50 -57.78
CA PHE A 1027 21.97 8.50 -59.06
C PHE A 1027 21.75 7.19 -59.84
N TYR A 1028 21.74 6.03 -59.17
CA TYR A 1028 21.48 4.73 -59.80
C TYR A 1028 19.99 4.37 -59.92
N GLY A 1029 19.08 5.26 -59.51
CA GLY A 1029 17.64 5.07 -59.68
C GLY A 1029 17.01 3.95 -58.85
N GLN A 1030 17.72 3.44 -57.83
CA GLN A 1030 17.19 2.51 -56.84
C GLN A 1030 16.75 3.29 -55.61
N ALA A 1031 15.64 4.02 -55.69
CA ALA A 1031 14.97 4.46 -54.47
C ALA A 1031 14.39 3.20 -53.82
N ALA A 1032 15.04 2.69 -52.76
CA ALA A 1032 14.39 1.73 -51.88
C ALA A 1032 13.07 2.37 -51.38
N LEU A 1033 12.03 1.56 -51.19
CA LEU A 1033 10.84 1.95 -50.42
C LEU A 1033 11.31 2.22 -48.97
N SER A 1034 11.85 3.41 -48.74
CA SER A 1034 12.10 4.00 -47.44
C SER A 1034 10.76 4.42 -46.85
N ASP A 1035 10.63 4.26 -45.53
CA ASP A 1035 9.46 4.70 -44.76
C ASP A 1035 9.06 6.14 -45.15
N LEU A 1036 7.74 6.38 -45.23
CA LEU A 1036 7.07 7.54 -45.83
C LEU A 1036 7.39 8.93 -45.20
N ASP A 1037 8.39 9.05 -44.33
CA ASP A 1037 8.73 10.29 -43.61
C ASP A 1037 10.10 10.90 -43.97
N ASP A 1038 10.93 10.25 -44.77
CA ASP A 1038 12.22 10.83 -45.21
C ASP A 1038 12.17 11.31 -46.67
N ASP A 1039 11.79 12.59 -46.86
CA ASP A 1039 11.99 13.32 -48.12
C ASP A 1039 13.51 13.38 -48.43
N PRO A 1040 14.01 12.95 -49.59
CA PRO A 1040 15.44 12.95 -49.92
C PRO A 1040 16.14 14.32 -49.87
N ASN A 1041 15.41 15.41 -49.65
CA ASN A 1041 15.94 16.74 -49.36
C ASN A 1041 16.19 17.03 -47.84
N THR A 1042 16.03 16.07 -46.92
CA THR A 1042 16.06 16.32 -45.46
C THR A 1042 17.41 16.17 -44.77
N VAL A 1043 18.49 15.72 -45.45
CA VAL A 1043 19.83 15.80 -44.84
C VAL A 1043 20.25 17.27 -44.80
N THR A 1044 19.97 17.94 -43.68
CA THR A 1044 20.29 19.36 -43.48
C THR A 1044 21.78 19.53 -43.30
N LEU A 1045 22.52 19.61 -44.41
CA LEU A 1045 23.93 19.97 -44.40
C LEU A 1045 24.09 21.48 -44.14
N PRO A 1046 25.09 21.91 -43.37
CA PRO A 1046 25.46 23.32 -43.32
C PRO A 1046 25.80 23.89 -44.70
N ALA A 1047 25.41 25.13 -44.99
CA ALA A 1047 25.61 25.79 -46.28
C ALA A 1047 27.06 25.72 -46.81
N TYR A 1048 28.05 25.74 -45.92
CA TYR A 1048 29.47 25.71 -46.28
C TYR A 1048 29.99 24.33 -46.74
N LEU A 1049 29.23 23.24 -46.54
CA LEU A 1049 29.61 21.89 -46.98
C LEU A 1049 29.01 21.50 -48.34
N HIS A 1050 28.07 22.28 -48.88
CA HIS A 1050 27.41 21.98 -50.14
C HIS A 1050 28.38 22.00 -51.33
N GLU A 1051 29.31 22.96 -51.37
CA GLU A 1051 30.32 23.04 -52.43
C GLU A 1051 31.26 21.84 -52.43
N GLN A 1052 31.55 21.27 -51.24
CA GLN A 1052 32.34 20.05 -51.10
C GLN A 1052 31.55 18.82 -51.56
N LEU A 1053 30.27 18.73 -51.24
CA LEU A 1053 29.39 17.65 -51.73
C LEU A 1053 29.31 17.66 -53.26
N ASP A 1054 29.08 18.83 -53.87
CA ASP A 1054 29.01 18.98 -55.33
C ASP A 1054 30.31 18.56 -56.03
N GLU A 1055 31.46 18.81 -55.41
CA GLU A 1055 32.77 18.37 -55.91
C GLU A 1055 32.92 16.85 -55.82
N LEU A 1056 32.49 16.21 -54.72
CA LEU A 1056 32.49 14.74 -54.58
C LEU A 1056 31.56 14.08 -55.60
N CYS A 1057 30.35 14.60 -55.82
CA CYS A 1057 29.43 14.12 -56.84
C CYS A 1057 30.05 14.23 -58.25
N ARG A 1058 30.67 15.37 -58.59
CA ARG A 1058 31.35 15.55 -59.89
C ARG A 1058 32.53 14.60 -60.10
N ARG A 1059 33.24 14.23 -59.03
CA ARG A 1059 34.31 13.21 -59.10
C ARG A 1059 33.73 11.83 -59.32
N PHE A 1060 32.66 11.49 -58.61
CA PHE A 1060 31.94 10.24 -58.82
C PHE A 1060 31.44 10.09 -60.26
N GLU A 1061 30.81 11.12 -60.83
CA GLU A 1061 30.32 11.14 -62.22
C GLU A 1061 31.41 10.90 -63.28
N ARG A 1062 32.67 11.25 -62.96
CA ARG A 1062 33.84 11.01 -63.83
C ARG A 1062 34.51 9.66 -63.60
N SER A 1063 34.21 9.01 -62.48
CA SER A 1063 34.77 7.72 -62.12
C SER A 1063 34.26 6.63 -63.07
N ARG A 1064 34.99 5.51 -63.16
CA ARG A 1064 34.52 4.36 -63.95
C ARG A 1064 33.19 3.79 -63.43
N PHE A 1065 32.89 3.98 -62.14
CA PHE A 1065 31.70 3.44 -61.51
C PHE A 1065 30.42 4.09 -62.03
N ALA A 1066 30.42 5.40 -62.31
CA ALA A 1066 29.26 6.09 -62.88
C ALA A 1066 28.82 5.56 -64.26
N ALA A 1067 29.71 4.89 -64.99
CA ALA A 1067 29.41 4.26 -66.29
C ALA A 1067 29.05 2.76 -66.18
N LEU A 1068 29.13 2.17 -64.99
CA LEU A 1068 28.80 0.77 -64.73
C LEU A 1068 27.38 0.65 -64.17
N GLU A 1069 26.70 -0.44 -64.50
CA GLU A 1069 25.40 -0.77 -63.90
C GLU A 1069 25.63 -1.68 -62.69
N PRO A 1070 25.29 -1.25 -61.46
CA PRO A 1070 25.46 -2.06 -60.27
C PRO A 1070 24.41 -3.18 -60.21
N VAL A 1071 24.83 -4.34 -59.70
CA VAL A 1071 23.94 -5.48 -59.41
C VAL A 1071 23.09 -5.20 -58.18
N ALA A 1072 23.68 -4.53 -57.18
CA ALA A 1072 22.99 -4.01 -56.01
C ALA A 1072 23.70 -2.74 -55.52
N VAL A 1073 22.93 -1.77 -55.04
CA VAL A 1073 23.40 -0.54 -54.39
C VAL A 1073 22.80 -0.52 -52.99
N GLU A 1074 23.57 -0.08 -52.00
CA GLU A 1074 23.06 0.13 -50.64
C GLU A 1074 22.47 -1.18 -50.04
N GLN A 1075 23.08 -2.32 -50.35
CA GLN A 1075 22.61 -3.67 -49.98
C GLN A 1075 22.80 -3.92 -48.49
N SER A 1076 21.70 -3.99 -47.73
CA SER A 1076 21.73 -4.36 -46.31
C SER A 1076 22.07 -5.83 -46.09
N PHE A 1077 22.77 -6.11 -44.99
CA PHE A 1077 23.09 -7.46 -44.54
C PHE A 1077 23.13 -7.57 -43.03
N GLU A 1078 23.00 -8.81 -42.55
CA GLU A 1078 23.25 -9.17 -41.16
C GLU A 1078 24.16 -10.39 -41.16
N LEU A 1079 25.40 -10.22 -40.70
CA LEU A 1079 26.42 -11.26 -40.69
C LEU A 1079 26.61 -11.76 -39.26
N THR A 1080 26.41 -13.05 -39.03
CA THR A 1080 26.78 -13.69 -37.77
C THR A 1080 28.20 -14.26 -37.87
N LEU A 1081 29.08 -13.79 -36.98
CA LEU A 1081 30.43 -14.33 -36.76
C LEU A 1081 30.41 -15.16 -35.48
N THR A 1082 31.03 -16.34 -35.50
CA THR A 1082 31.13 -17.22 -34.33
C THR A 1082 32.59 -17.37 -33.94
N GLY A 1083 32.90 -17.01 -32.69
CA GLY A 1083 34.20 -17.13 -32.05
C GLY A 1083 34.62 -18.57 -31.79
N ALA A 1084 35.89 -18.75 -31.41
CA ALA A 1084 36.44 -20.08 -31.11
C ALA A 1084 35.88 -20.70 -29.82
N ASP A 1085 35.33 -19.87 -28.92
CA ASP A 1085 34.69 -20.23 -27.66
C ASP A 1085 33.17 -20.46 -27.79
N GLY A 1086 32.61 -20.28 -28.99
CA GLY A 1086 31.19 -20.40 -29.29
C GLY A 1086 30.38 -19.11 -29.09
N HIS A 1087 31.01 -17.99 -28.75
CA HIS A 1087 30.34 -16.69 -28.69
C HIS A 1087 29.96 -16.21 -30.10
N THR A 1088 28.73 -15.71 -30.27
CA THR A 1088 28.23 -15.23 -31.57
C THR A 1088 28.01 -13.73 -31.55
N VAL A 1089 28.66 -13.03 -32.47
CA VAL A 1089 28.47 -11.60 -32.69
C VAL A 1089 27.73 -11.37 -33.99
N THR A 1090 26.67 -10.55 -33.92
CA THR A 1090 25.87 -10.17 -35.08
C THR A 1090 26.29 -8.80 -35.57
N VAL A 1091 26.62 -8.72 -36.86
CA VAL A 1091 27.16 -7.52 -37.53
C VAL A 1091 26.16 -7.04 -38.57
N PRO A 1092 25.28 -6.09 -38.24
CA PRO A 1092 24.49 -5.40 -39.25
C PRO A 1092 25.37 -4.43 -40.04
N GLY A 1093 25.12 -4.33 -41.34
CA GLY A 1093 25.81 -3.39 -42.20
C GLY A 1093 25.09 -3.17 -43.52
N LYS A 1094 25.62 -2.22 -44.30
CA LYS A 1094 25.12 -1.84 -45.62
C LYS A 1094 26.31 -1.77 -46.56
N ILE A 1095 26.23 -2.43 -47.71
CA ILE A 1095 27.28 -2.46 -48.73
C ILE A 1095 26.92 -1.41 -49.78
N ASP A 1096 27.84 -0.48 -50.05
CA ASP A 1096 27.56 0.67 -50.93
C ASP A 1096 27.20 0.25 -52.35
N ALA A 1097 28.01 -0.58 -53.01
CA ALA A 1097 27.64 -1.18 -54.29
C ALA A 1097 28.38 -2.48 -54.63
N ILE A 1098 27.72 -3.31 -55.42
CA ILE A 1098 28.21 -4.58 -55.96
C ILE A 1098 28.10 -4.54 -57.49
N PHE A 1099 29.21 -4.73 -58.20
CA PHE A 1099 29.26 -4.76 -59.66
C PHE A 1099 29.58 -6.17 -60.18
N ALA A 1100 29.03 -6.54 -61.33
CA ALA A 1100 29.40 -7.79 -62.00
C ALA A 1100 30.74 -7.63 -62.74
N ILE A 1101 31.61 -8.64 -62.63
CA ILE A 1101 32.87 -8.75 -63.37
C ILE A 1101 32.99 -10.12 -64.04
N ASP A 1102 33.92 -10.27 -64.98
CA ASP A 1102 34.15 -11.56 -65.66
C ASP A 1102 34.54 -12.65 -64.64
N GLY A 1103 33.61 -13.57 -64.39
CA GLY A 1103 33.80 -14.69 -63.45
C GLY A 1103 33.57 -14.34 -61.97
N GLY A 1104 32.89 -13.24 -61.64
CA GLY A 1104 32.67 -12.88 -60.23
C GLY A 1104 31.95 -11.55 -59.97
N TYR A 1105 32.13 -11.03 -58.75
CA TYR A 1105 31.61 -9.73 -58.33
C TYR A 1105 32.72 -8.82 -57.78
N TYR A 1106 32.53 -7.51 -57.93
CA TYR A 1106 33.40 -6.47 -57.39
C TYR A 1106 32.61 -5.63 -56.39
N VAL A 1107 32.98 -5.71 -55.11
CA VAL A 1107 32.37 -4.95 -54.01
C VAL A 1107 33.17 -3.67 -53.79
N ILE A 1108 32.50 -2.51 -53.83
CA ILE A 1108 33.14 -1.22 -53.61
C ILE A 1108 32.54 -0.55 -52.39
N ASP A 1109 33.39 0.14 -51.63
CA ASP A 1109 33.00 1.05 -50.56
C ASP A 1109 33.54 2.46 -50.88
N TRP A 1110 32.65 3.44 -50.89
CA TRP A 1110 32.93 4.83 -51.24
C TRP A 1110 33.28 5.62 -49.99
N LYS A 1111 34.47 6.22 -49.97
CA LYS A 1111 34.92 7.05 -48.84
C LYS A 1111 35.05 8.50 -49.29
N THR A 1112 34.34 9.40 -48.60
CA THR A 1112 34.42 10.86 -48.82
C THR A 1112 35.70 11.50 -48.25
N GLY A 1113 36.46 10.74 -47.43
CA GLY A 1113 37.74 11.15 -46.85
C GLY A 1113 38.96 10.90 -47.75
N ARG A 1114 40.16 11.09 -47.17
CA ARG A 1114 41.46 10.85 -47.83
C ARG A 1114 41.84 9.38 -47.85
N SER A 1115 42.65 8.98 -48.83
CA SER A 1115 43.22 7.64 -48.92
C SER A 1115 44.23 7.36 -47.79
N PRO A 1116 44.41 6.08 -47.40
CA PRO A 1116 45.31 5.68 -46.32
C PRO A 1116 46.76 6.07 -46.60
N ARG A 1117 47.53 6.42 -45.57
CA ARG A 1117 48.92 6.87 -45.70
C ARG A 1117 49.97 5.78 -45.48
N SER A 1118 49.56 4.61 -44.98
CA SER A 1118 50.41 3.44 -44.77
C SER A 1118 49.69 2.14 -45.11
N ASP A 1119 50.46 1.08 -45.35
CA ASP A 1119 49.92 -0.27 -45.60
C ASP A 1119 49.19 -0.82 -44.36
N ASP A 1120 49.61 -0.43 -43.14
CA ASP A 1120 48.92 -0.80 -41.90
C ASP A 1120 47.54 -0.13 -41.78
N GLU A 1121 47.42 1.16 -42.13
CA GLU A 1121 46.12 1.87 -42.13
C GLU A 1121 45.15 1.30 -43.18
N LEU A 1122 45.69 0.80 -44.30
CA LEU A 1122 44.91 0.09 -45.31
C LEU A 1122 44.48 -1.30 -44.81
N ALA A 1123 45.33 -2.01 -44.05
CA ALA A 1123 45.03 -3.32 -43.48
C ALA A 1123 43.91 -3.28 -42.43
N ASP A 1124 43.90 -2.27 -41.55
CA ASP A 1124 42.84 -2.09 -40.56
C ASP A 1124 41.51 -1.71 -41.20
N ARG A 1125 41.51 -0.83 -42.21
CA ARG A 1125 40.30 -0.50 -42.98
C ARG A 1125 39.78 -1.68 -43.83
N ALA A 1126 40.67 -2.54 -44.31
CA ALA A 1126 40.30 -3.72 -45.10
C ALA A 1126 39.45 -4.74 -44.33
N ILE A 1127 39.38 -4.64 -42.99
CA ILE A 1127 38.46 -5.42 -42.15
C ILE A 1127 37.00 -5.17 -42.55
N GLN A 1128 36.64 -3.92 -42.85
CA GLN A 1128 35.29 -3.59 -43.32
C GLN A 1128 34.96 -4.29 -44.65
N LEU A 1129 35.91 -4.33 -45.58
CA LEU A 1129 35.75 -5.04 -46.86
C LEU A 1129 35.75 -6.56 -46.68
N ALA A 1130 36.47 -7.10 -45.70
CA ALA A 1130 36.39 -8.53 -45.35
C ALA A 1130 34.99 -8.91 -44.87
N ILE A 1131 34.37 -8.09 -44.02
CA ILE A 1131 32.98 -8.27 -43.58
C ILE A 1131 32.05 -8.24 -44.80
N TYR A 1132 32.19 -7.26 -45.69
CA TYR A 1132 31.35 -7.15 -46.88
C TYR A 1132 31.51 -8.36 -47.81
N ARG A 1133 32.75 -8.81 -48.04
CA ARG A 1133 33.02 -10.00 -48.86
C ARG A 1133 32.34 -11.24 -48.28
N ILE A 1134 32.46 -11.48 -46.98
CA ILE A 1134 31.85 -12.63 -46.30
C ILE A 1134 30.32 -12.53 -46.36
N ALA A 1135 29.77 -11.33 -46.14
CA ALA A 1135 28.34 -11.08 -46.25
C ALA A 1135 27.82 -11.42 -47.65
N VAL A 1136 28.46 -10.91 -48.71
CA VAL A 1136 28.11 -11.23 -50.11
C VAL A 1136 28.22 -12.71 -50.38
N GLN A 1137 29.29 -13.37 -49.93
CA GLN A 1137 29.48 -14.82 -50.12
C GLN A 1137 28.37 -15.66 -49.45
N LYS A 1138 27.82 -15.20 -48.32
CA LYS A 1138 26.73 -15.89 -47.59
C LYS A 1138 25.33 -15.52 -48.11
N MET A 1139 25.19 -14.50 -48.96
CA MET A 1139 23.91 -14.12 -49.55
C MET A 1139 23.51 -15.11 -50.66
N PRO A 1140 22.27 -15.64 -50.64
CA PRO A 1140 21.81 -16.57 -51.68
C PRO A 1140 21.90 -16.02 -53.11
N ALA A 1141 21.74 -14.69 -53.27
CA ALA A 1141 21.79 -14.02 -54.57
C ALA A 1141 23.20 -14.00 -55.22
N PHE A 1142 24.25 -14.23 -54.43
CA PHE A 1142 25.65 -14.17 -54.88
C PHE A 1142 26.44 -15.44 -54.53
N ALA A 1143 25.77 -16.51 -54.08
CA ALA A 1143 26.39 -17.73 -53.59
C ALA A 1143 27.20 -18.50 -54.65
N ASP A 1144 26.89 -18.29 -55.94
CA ASP A 1144 27.57 -18.93 -57.08
C ASP A 1144 28.86 -18.19 -57.53
N ALA A 1145 29.31 -17.18 -56.79
CA ALA A 1145 30.48 -16.38 -57.15
C ALA A 1145 31.79 -17.17 -57.03
N GLU A 1146 32.48 -17.43 -58.16
CA GLU A 1146 33.83 -18.04 -58.16
C GLU A 1146 34.91 -17.08 -57.66
N ARG A 1147 34.67 -15.76 -57.73
CA ARG A 1147 35.62 -14.71 -57.32
C ARG A 1147 34.87 -13.48 -56.81
N ILE A 1148 35.26 -12.95 -55.64
CA ILE A 1148 34.78 -11.67 -55.12
C ILE A 1148 35.99 -10.78 -54.86
N GLU A 1149 36.10 -9.70 -55.62
CA GLU A 1149 37.10 -8.65 -55.41
C GLU A 1149 36.49 -7.51 -54.60
N CYS A 1150 37.30 -6.84 -53.77
CA CYS A 1150 36.83 -5.64 -53.08
C CYS A 1150 37.84 -4.50 -53.13
N GLY A 1151 37.32 -3.28 -53.13
CA GLY A 1151 38.13 -2.07 -53.15
C GLY A 1151 37.45 -0.92 -52.42
N PHE A 1152 38.24 0.12 -52.19
CA PHE A 1152 37.78 1.43 -51.76
C PHE A 1152 37.92 2.42 -52.90
N TYR A 1153 36.99 3.36 -53.02
CA TYR A 1153 37.17 4.54 -53.84
C TYR A 1153 37.09 5.79 -52.98
N PHE A 1154 38.24 6.44 -52.82
CA PHE A 1154 38.42 7.64 -52.02
C PHE A 1154 38.15 8.88 -52.87
N LEU A 1155 36.92 9.39 -52.79
CA LEU A 1155 36.47 10.54 -53.57
C LEU A 1155 37.25 11.82 -53.23
N GLY A 1156 37.77 11.93 -52.00
CA GLY A 1156 38.60 13.06 -51.56
C GLY A 1156 39.92 13.18 -52.32
N ASP A 1157 40.48 12.08 -52.80
CA ASP A 1157 41.75 12.03 -53.53
C ASP A 1157 41.60 11.48 -54.97
N ASP A 1158 40.36 11.22 -55.40
CA ASP A 1158 40.01 10.61 -56.70
C ASP A 1158 40.82 9.35 -57.00
N GLN A 1159 40.93 8.48 -55.99
CA GLN A 1159 41.79 7.30 -56.03
C GLN A 1159 41.01 6.04 -55.69
N GLU A 1160 41.06 5.07 -56.61
CA GLU A 1160 40.58 3.70 -56.37
C GLU A 1160 41.72 2.83 -55.86
N ILE A 1161 41.48 2.09 -54.78
CA ILE A 1161 42.42 1.15 -54.18
C ILE A 1161 41.72 -0.21 -54.12
N THR A 1162 42.13 -1.12 -54.99
CA THR A 1162 41.72 -2.53 -54.91
C THR A 1162 42.60 -3.24 -53.88
N VAL A 1163 41.99 -3.97 -52.93
CA VAL A 1163 42.72 -4.66 -51.86
C VAL A 1163 43.07 -6.07 -52.35
N PRO A 1164 44.37 -6.39 -52.57
CA PRO A 1164 44.77 -7.64 -53.23
C PRO A 1164 44.61 -8.88 -52.34
N HIS A 1165 44.60 -8.73 -51.02
CA HIS A 1165 44.35 -9.80 -50.06
C HIS A 1165 43.35 -9.36 -49.01
N ILE A 1166 42.20 -10.04 -48.95
CA ILE A 1166 41.11 -9.77 -48.01
C ILE A 1166 40.95 -10.98 -47.08
N MET A 1167 40.87 -10.73 -45.78
CA MET A 1167 40.83 -11.75 -44.73
C MET A 1167 39.63 -12.70 -44.89
N SER A 1168 39.88 -14.01 -44.82
CA SER A 1168 38.83 -15.04 -44.69
C SER A 1168 38.08 -14.91 -43.36
N GLU A 1169 36.91 -15.55 -43.25
CA GLU A 1169 36.12 -15.54 -42.02
C GLU A 1169 36.93 -16.05 -40.81
N SER A 1170 37.73 -17.11 -40.99
CA SER A 1170 38.61 -17.64 -39.94
C SER A 1170 39.72 -16.66 -39.54
N GLU A 1171 40.33 -15.95 -40.51
CA GLU A 1171 41.37 -14.95 -40.25
C GLU A 1171 40.79 -13.71 -39.56
N LEU A 1172 39.57 -13.31 -39.94
CA LEU A 1172 38.85 -12.18 -39.35
C LEU A 1172 38.49 -12.46 -37.88
N VAL A 1173 37.91 -13.63 -37.59
CA VAL A 1173 37.58 -14.06 -36.22
C VAL A 1173 38.84 -14.13 -35.35
N ALA A 1174 39.94 -14.70 -35.89
CA ALA A 1174 41.21 -14.75 -35.18
C ALA A 1174 41.83 -13.37 -34.91
N ARG A 1175 41.71 -12.43 -35.85
CA ARG A 1175 42.23 -11.05 -35.72
C ARG A 1175 41.45 -10.23 -34.69
N LEU A 1176 40.16 -10.49 -34.52
CA LEU A 1176 39.26 -9.77 -33.61
C LEU A 1176 39.23 -10.36 -32.19
N GLU A 1177 39.96 -11.47 -31.94
CA GLU A 1177 39.93 -12.21 -30.67
C GLU A 1177 38.49 -12.55 -30.23
N LEU A 1178 37.64 -12.93 -31.20
CA LEU A 1178 36.23 -13.28 -31.01
C LEU A 1178 35.99 -14.70 -30.49
#